data_AF-A0A3N5SUC9-F1
#
_entry.id   AF-A0A3N5SUC9-F1
#
_cell.length_a   1.000
_cell.length_b   1.000
_cell.length_c   1.000
_cell.angle_alpha   90.00
_cell.angle_beta   90.00
_cell.angle_gamma   90.00
#
_symmetry.space_group_name_H-M   'P 1'
#
loop_
_entity.id
_entity.type
_entity.pdbx_description
1 polymer ?
#
loop_
_entity_poly.entity_id
_entity_poly.type
_entity_poly.pdbx_seq_one_letter_code
_entity_poly.pdbx_strand_id
1 'polypeptide(L)'
;MPFISVSDANVFPPAGELWAWGHVHINRSVTANKDEITTTDTIAVISRFQAILNENADLAYSRLISPRKLKANTPYHAFVIPTFESGRLTTLGRDPAEAPSATHSAWVDYQDRAEGQLHPYYFRWYFRTGTLGDFEYLVRLLQPRIVDPRVGNRDMDVLAPGSNLPAIDDEELAGVLKLGGALRAPTAPDFDDWDEPTPHPFQTALANFINLADEYSDKIAADANADAGVIPEPPDEGEPPVEEAEEYDDPLITPPLYGRWHALTNRLLAEKDGTPVDHPDNWVHELNLDPRYRVPAGFGTGVVQTNQEKYMDAAWGQIGDVLEANRRIREAQFAKGVSFMWHQLHLQTLYARQLDQAFYLTAPVARRVVAQGFTVRHQLRDSVVPAALVSTPMRRALRPGGRLMKVSVFEGQAERSNLLTRVSAGQLDAVPPKPIPDVLPSPEAITDILEDTGTSGEFPNWLIALLRRFPWLVRATLAAVGVVALLTLIFAFTLVCIPVGLVLVVGLYQLYGYLRRAQREIERLTSVHPDNQTPEAVDRLPRSPNFVLSEPGSGFRPTLGNRDSAEAVRFKTSLRDINTLLMISQQAGAVPPLKGVDLNVLGTAMVGALNPQVAVPKRTWNSIFLPDRIKLGLSIPIAEVFVEAMAYPEFDTPMYKPLVDLSSELFLPNIQLIEQNTITLLKTNQKFIEAYMVGLNHEFARELLWREYPTDQRGSYFRQFWDVSSFFDPDEDDQEKLREKLRDIPPLHRWGRASTLGQHDHRETDGAVEEEVVLVIRGELLKKYPTAVIYAHRAKWQTKDDGSIDNTQERQFMEAEDLPPNQQGNPLKHLIKTPLYEAKIAPDIYFFGFDLTVDEAQGDPGTEPDDDPGWFFVIKERPGEPRFGLDIDQQPAINLWNDLSWEDVVPGANGGFIGTNHTFTLIVPHGDTSLEEKFEQYDDDIKITWTPNTNAAELAYILYQVPVLVGVHASEMLPPEEA
;
A
#
# COMPACT_ATOMS: atom_id res chain seq x y z
N MET A 1 38.21 2.00 39.94
CA MET A 1 36.85 2.61 39.92
C MET A 1 36.86 3.87 40.78
N PRO A 2 35.94 4.83 40.57
CA PRO A 2 35.80 5.96 41.46
C PRO A 2 35.34 5.50 42.87
N PHE A 3 35.74 6.25 43.90
CA PHE A 3 35.41 5.96 45.29
C PHE A 3 34.98 7.23 46.02
N ILE A 4 34.22 7.05 47.09
CA ILE A 4 33.85 8.09 48.05
C ILE A 4 34.55 7.83 49.38
N SER A 5 34.89 8.90 50.08
CA SER A 5 35.41 8.83 51.45
C SER A 5 34.26 9.07 52.42
N VAL A 6 33.95 8.07 53.25
CA VAL A 6 32.90 8.16 54.27
C VAL A 6 33.58 8.11 55.64
N SER A 7 33.49 9.21 56.39
CA SER A 7 34.14 9.37 57.69
C SER A 7 33.33 8.79 58.85
N ASP A 8 32.01 8.66 58.69
CA ASP A 8 31.10 8.11 59.71
C ASP A 8 30.41 6.85 59.19
N ALA A 9 30.68 5.71 59.83
CA ALA A 9 30.11 4.42 59.45
C ALA A 9 28.60 4.32 59.76
N ASN A 10 28.06 5.17 60.63
CA ASN A 10 26.62 5.20 60.95
C ASN A 10 25.75 5.72 59.80
N VAL A 11 26.37 6.21 58.72
CA VAL A 11 25.69 6.62 57.48
C VAL A 11 25.20 5.41 56.69
N PHE A 12 25.68 4.20 56.99
CA PHE A 12 25.26 2.95 56.37
C PHE A 12 24.19 2.22 57.21
N PRO A 13 23.30 1.45 56.57
CA PRO A 13 22.33 0.64 57.28
C PRO A 13 23.02 -0.43 58.16
N PRO A 14 22.37 -0.87 59.26
CA PRO A 14 22.91 -1.90 60.14
C PRO A 14 23.26 -3.18 59.37
N ALA A 15 24.48 -3.67 59.54
CA ALA A 15 24.99 -4.80 58.74
C ALA A 15 24.17 -6.10 58.95
N GLY A 16 23.56 -6.30 60.12
CA GLY A 16 22.71 -7.45 60.42
C GLY A 16 21.35 -7.44 59.73
N GLU A 17 20.93 -6.30 59.17
CA GLU A 17 19.60 -6.11 58.55
C GLU A 17 19.68 -6.03 57.02
N LEU A 18 20.86 -6.22 56.44
CA LEU A 18 21.07 -6.06 54.99
C LEU A 18 20.28 -7.04 54.12
N TRP A 19 19.94 -8.20 54.67
CA TRP A 19 19.15 -9.22 53.99
C TRP A 19 17.72 -8.74 53.67
N ALA A 20 17.19 -7.75 54.41
CA ALA A 20 15.84 -7.24 54.23
C ALA A 20 15.69 -6.29 53.03
N TRP A 21 16.78 -5.67 52.59
CA TRP A 21 16.74 -4.52 51.66
C TRP A 21 17.08 -4.88 50.21
N GLY A 22 17.26 -6.17 49.91
CA GLY A 22 17.43 -6.69 48.56
C GLY A 22 16.43 -7.82 48.29
N HIS A 23 15.62 -7.68 47.24
CA HIS A 23 14.60 -8.67 46.90
C HIS A 23 14.50 -8.89 45.38
N VAL A 24 13.85 -9.99 44.99
CA VAL A 24 13.53 -10.31 43.61
C VAL A 24 12.03 -10.10 43.41
N HIS A 25 11.66 -9.28 42.42
CA HIS A 25 10.28 -9.01 42.02
C HIS A 25 10.02 -9.67 40.66
N ILE A 26 8.94 -10.44 40.57
CA ILE A 26 8.48 -11.13 39.36
C ILE A 26 7.11 -10.57 38.97
N ASN A 27 6.93 -10.13 37.73
CA ASN A 27 5.67 -9.51 37.25
C ASN A 27 4.57 -10.55 36.91
N ARG A 28 4.80 -11.83 37.15
CA ARG A 28 3.83 -12.92 36.98
C ARG A 28 3.73 -13.72 38.27
N SER A 29 2.54 -14.23 38.55
CA SER A 29 2.34 -15.10 39.71
C SER A 29 3.19 -16.37 39.59
N VAL A 30 3.83 -16.72 40.70
CA VAL A 30 4.58 -17.97 40.90
C VAL A 30 3.86 -18.92 41.87
N THR A 31 2.70 -18.52 42.39
CA THR A 31 1.88 -19.31 43.32
C THR A 31 1.04 -20.35 42.57
N ALA A 32 0.46 -21.32 43.30
CA ALA A 32 -0.28 -22.41 42.66
C ALA A 32 -1.66 -21.95 42.18
N ASN A 33 -2.28 -21.03 42.92
CA ASN A 33 -3.59 -20.43 42.64
C ASN A 33 -3.49 -18.91 42.80
N LYS A 34 -4.43 -18.17 42.18
CA LYS A 34 -4.49 -16.70 42.30
C LYS A 34 -4.72 -16.23 43.74
N ASP A 35 -5.45 -17.01 44.54
CA ASP A 35 -5.81 -16.66 45.92
C ASP A 35 -4.70 -16.98 46.95
N GLU A 36 -3.62 -17.64 46.51
CA GLU A 36 -2.47 -17.97 47.36
C GLU A 36 -1.45 -16.82 47.33
N ILE A 37 -1.34 -16.08 48.45
CA ILE A 37 -0.42 -14.93 48.59
C ILE A 37 0.95 -15.36 49.11
N THR A 38 0.97 -16.23 50.12
CA THR A 38 2.20 -16.74 50.72
C THR A 38 2.30 -18.24 50.50
N THR A 39 3.49 -18.70 50.10
CA THR A 39 3.73 -20.13 49.87
C THR A 39 5.05 -20.56 50.50
N THR A 40 5.06 -21.77 51.06
CA THR A 40 6.26 -22.37 51.67
C THR A 40 6.90 -23.43 50.76
N ASP A 41 6.26 -23.77 49.63
CA ASP A 41 6.78 -24.74 48.65
C ASP A 41 7.83 -24.10 47.72
N THR A 42 9.04 -24.00 48.24
CA THR A 42 10.20 -23.43 47.53
C THR A 42 10.56 -24.19 46.24
N ILE A 43 10.33 -25.51 46.17
CA ILE A 43 10.72 -26.32 45.00
C ILE A 43 9.81 -26.01 43.80
N ALA A 44 8.50 -25.92 44.06
CA ALA A 44 7.53 -25.54 43.03
C ALA A 44 7.77 -24.11 42.52
N VAL A 45 8.02 -23.16 43.43
CA VAL A 45 8.30 -21.76 43.08
C VAL A 45 9.55 -21.63 42.22
N ILE A 46 10.66 -22.30 42.58
CA ILE A 46 11.90 -22.25 41.78
C ILE A 46 11.66 -22.80 40.37
N SER A 47 10.90 -23.88 40.24
CA SER A 47 10.61 -24.49 38.94
C SER A 47 9.78 -23.55 38.06
N ARG A 48 8.75 -22.89 38.64
CA ARG A 48 7.92 -21.89 37.93
C ARG A 48 8.72 -20.63 37.59
N PHE A 49 9.55 -20.16 38.51
CA PHE A 49 10.43 -19.01 38.28
C PHE A 49 11.41 -19.28 37.13
N GLN A 50 12.01 -20.46 37.08
CA GLN A 50 12.86 -20.87 35.95
C GLN A 50 12.08 -20.92 34.63
N ALA A 51 10.82 -21.38 34.64
CA ALA A 51 9.98 -21.37 33.44
C ALA A 51 9.72 -19.93 32.94
N ILE A 52 9.42 -18.99 33.84
CA ILE A 52 9.23 -17.56 33.51
C ILE A 52 10.51 -16.97 32.91
N LEU A 53 11.67 -17.22 33.53
CA LEU A 53 12.95 -16.72 33.03
C LEU A 53 13.31 -17.30 31.64
N ASN A 54 12.95 -18.55 31.38
CA ASN A 54 13.17 -19.19 30.07
C ASN A 54 12.26 -18.64 28.98
N GLU A 55 11.04 -18.18 29.33
CA GLU A 55 10.11 -17.52 28.41
C GLU A 55 10.57 -16.09 28.13
N ASN A 56 10.76 -15.29 29.18
CA ASN A 56 11.26 -13.93 29.08
C ASN A 56 11.97 -13.52 30.38
N ALA A 57 13.29 -13.32 30.30
CA ALA A 57 14.11 -12.91 31.44
C ALA A 57 13.75 -11.52 31.99
N ASP A 58 13.14 -10.65 31.17
CA ASP A 58 12.76 -9.29 31.57
C ASP A 58 11.56 -9.26 32.54
N LEU A 59 10.90 -10.39 32.78
CA LEU A 59 9.80 -10.48 33.76
C LEU A 59 10.26 -10.54 35.23
N ALA A 60 11.58 -10.61 35.47
CA ALA A 60 12.18 -10.74 36.80
C ALA A 60 13.21 -9.65 37.07
N TYR A 61 13.06 -8.94 38.19
CA TYR A 61 13.91 -7.81 38.57
C TYR A 61 14.55 -8.04 39.94
N SER A 62 15.84 -7.74 40.07
CA SER A 62 16.48 -7.59 41.38
C SER A 62 16.40 -6.13 41.82
N ARG A 63 15.84 -5.88 43.00
CA ARG A 63 15.61 -4.52 43.52
C ARG A 63 16.41 -4.30 44.79
N LEU A 64 17.03 -3.13 44.88
CA LEU A 64 17.74 -2.65 46.06
C LEU A 64 16.95 -1.50 46.66
N ILE A 65 16.58 -1.61 47.93
CA ILE A 65 15.85 -0.60 48.68
C ILE A 65 16.83 0.12 49.62
N SER A 66 16.70 1.45 49.73
CA SER A 66 17.39 2.22 50.77
C SER A 66 16.39 2.50 51.91
N PRO A 67 16.56 1.91 53.10
CA PRO A 67 15.59 2.01 54.20
C PRO A 67 15.63 3.36 54.95
N ARG A 68 15.99 4.46 54.30
CA ARG A 68 16.32 5.73 54.96
C ARG A 68 15.28 6.81 54.70
N LYS A 69 14.76 7.43 55.77
CA LYS A 69 13.91 8.64 55.65
C LYS A 69 14.78 9.84 55.26
N LEU A 70 14.61 10.31 54.02
CA LEU A 70 15.37 11.46 53.52
C LEU A 70 14.73 12.78 53.98
N LYS A 71 15.57 13.78 54.26
CA LYS A 71 15.07 15.14 54.57
C LYS A 71 14.41 15.76 53.33
N ALA A 72 13.28 16.42 53.51
CA ALA A 72 12.60 17.15 52.44
C ALA A 72 13.44 18.30 51.86
N ASN A 73 13.16 18.71 50.61
CA ASN A 73 13.79 19.83 49.89
C ASN A 73 15.32 19.83 49.82
N THR A 74 15.95 18.67 50.05
CA THR A 74 17.40 18.53 50.22
C THR A 74 18.01 17.85 48.98
N PRO A 75 19.12 18.39 48.43
CA PRO A 75 19.84 17.74 47.34
C PRO A 75 20.67 16.55 47.86
N TYR A 76 20.61 15.43 47.15
CA TYR A 76 21.33 14.20 47.47
C TYR A 76 22.09 13.66 46.26
N HIS A 77 23.17 12.94 46.56
CA HIS A 77 23.76 11.98 45.63
C HIS A 77 23.49 10.58 46.15
N ALA A 78 22.97 9.71 45.30
CA ALA A 78 22.86 8.29 45.59
C ALA A 78 24.02 7.53 44.93
N PHE A 79 24.49 6.52 45.64
CA PHE A 79 25.63 5.68 45.23
C PHE A 79 25.25 4.22 45.40
N VAL A 80 25.48 3.40 44.37
CA VAL A 80 25.43 1.94 44.49
C VAL A 80 26.84 1.46 44.80
N ILE A 81 27.03 0.88 45.97
CA ILE A 81 28.34 0.44 46.47
C ILE A 81 28.35 -1.07 46.76
N PRO A 82 29.52 -1.73 46.78
CA PRO A 82 29.62 -3.12 47.22
C PRO A 82 29.23 -3.27 48.70
N THR A 83 28.27 -4.14 48.98
CA THR A 83 27.84 -4.48 50.36
C THR A 83 28.87 -5.32 51.10
N PHE A 84 29.58 -6.21 50.40
CA PHE A 84 30.56 -7.13 51.00
C PHE A 84 31.99 -6.61 50.87
N GLU A 85 32.80 -6.90 51.88
CA GLU A 85 34.20 -6.45 51.96
C GLU A 85 35.07 -7.02 50.84
N SER A 86 34.82 -8.27 50.45
CA SER A 86 35.45 -8.91 49.29
C SER A 86 35.25 -8.10 48.01
N GLY A 87 34.02 -7.60 47.80
CA GLY A 87 33.68 -6.72 46.68
C GLY A 87 34.36 -5.35 46.78
N ARG A 88 34.43 -4.77 47.99
CA ARG A 88 35.12 -3.49 48.24
C ARG A 88 36.60 -3.59 47.90
N LEU A 89 37.30 -4.59 48.44
CA LEU A 89 38.73 -4.83 48.25
C LEU A 89 39.06 -5.11 46.79
N THR A 90 38.30 -5.98 46.13
CA THR A 90 38.47 -6.27 44.69
C THR A 90 38.37 -4.98 43.87
N THR A 91 37.39 -4.13 44.18
CA THR A 91 37.15 -2.89 43.43
C THR A 91 38.21 -1.81 43.72
N LEU A 92 38.88 -1.89 44.87
CA LEU A 92 40.06 -1.09 45.22
C LEU A 92 41.38 -1.68 44.66
N GLY A 93 41.32 -2.83 43.98
CA GLY A 93 42.50 -3.50 43.40
C GLY A 93 43.33 -4.31 44.42
N ARG A 94 42.72 -4.70 45.54
CA ARG A 94 43.32 -5.55 46.58
C ARG A 94 42.84 -6.99 46.50
N ASP A 95 43.52 -7.88 47.22
CA ASP A 95 43.17 -9.30 47.27
C ASP A 95 41.87 -9.50 48.09
N PRO A 96 40.80 -10.05 47.51
CA PRO A 96 39.56 -10.34 48.25
C PRO A 96 39.74 -11.35 49.39
N ALA A 97 40.82 -12.14 49.40
CA ALA A 97 41.12 -13.08 50.47
C ALA A 97 41.51 -12.39 51.80
N GLU A 98 41.81 -11.09 51.79
CA GLU A 98 42.03 -10.29 53.00
C GLU A 98 40.73 -10.05 53.79
N ALA A 99 39.55 -10.29 53.19
CA ALA A 99 38.28 -10.17 53.90
C ALA A 99 38.09 -11.33 54.92
N PRO A 100 37.55 -11.07 56.13
CA PRO A 100 37.34 -12.12 57.14
C PRO A 100 36.44 -13.28 56.67
N SER A 101 35.47 -12.99 55.80
CA SER A 101 34.63 -13.98 55.13
C SER A 101 34.00 -13.39 53.86
N ALA A 102 33.51 -14.24 52.95
CA ALA A 102 32.89 -13.80 51.70
C ALA A 102 31.66 -12.90 51.91
N THR A 103 30.92 -13.12 53.01
CA THR A 103 29.70 -12.37 53.38
C THR A 103 29.95 -11.28 54.43
N HIS A 104 31.21 -10.99 54.78
CA HIS A 104 31.53 -9.94 55.73
C HIS A 104 31.14 -8.57 55.14
N SER A 105 30.43 -7.74 55.90
CA SER A 105 29.96 -6.42 55.44
C SER A 105 31.13 -5.44 55.27
N ALA A 106 31.05 -4.60 54.24
CA ALA A 106 32.08 -3.65 53.85
C ALA A 106 32.28 -2.48 54.83
N TRP A 107 31.38 -2.27 55.78
CA TRP A 107 31.43 -1.18 56.77
C TRP A 107 31.42 -1.67 58.22
N VAL A 108 31.62 -2.97 58.44
CA VAL A 108 31.92 -3.53 59.78
C VAL A 108 33.43 -3.55 59.95
N ASP A 109 33.91 -3.04 61.09
CA ASP A 109 35.35 -3.05 61.38
C ASP A 109 35.85 -4.44 61.73
N TYR A 110 37.05 -4.75 61.24
CA TYR A 110 37.80 -5.96 61.54
C TYR A 110 39.29 -5.63 61.67
N GLN A 111 40.05 -6.57 62.21
CA GLN A 111 41.47 -6.39 62.47
C GLN A 111 42.25 -6.16 61.15
N ASP A 112 43.11 -5.14 61.12
CA ASP A 112 43.95 -4.77 59.96
C ASP A 112 43.19 -4.32 58.70
N ARG A 113 41.96 -3.80 58.86
CA ARG A 113 41.13 -3.27 57.75
C ARG A 113 41.84 -2.15 56.98
N ALA A 114 42.21 -2.43 55.73
CA ALA A 114 42.87 -1.47 54.85
C ALA A 114 41.90 -0.42 54.31
N GLU A 115 42.25 0.86 54.43
CA GLU A 115 41.54 1.98 53.80
C GLU A 115 40.01 1.96 54.09
N GLY A 116 39.62 1.70 55.34
CA GLY A 116 38.23 1.45 55.74
C GLY A 116 37.24 2.63 55.53
N GLN A 117 37.73 3.80 55.15
CA GLN A 117 36.90 4.96 54.81
C GLN A 117 36.60 5.06 53.31
N LEU A 118 37.34 4.34 52.47
CA LEU A 118 37.19 4.39 51.01
C LEU A 118 36.19 3.33 50.53
N HIS A 119 35.09 3.81 49.96
CA HIS A 119 34.04 2.99 49.39
C HIS A 119 33.95 3.24 47.88
N PRO A 120 34.33 2.26 47.04
CA PRO A 120 34.09 2.35 45.61
C PRO A 120 32.60 2.28 45.30
N TYR A 121 32.17 2.88 44.19
CA TYR A 121 30.79 2.81 43.73
C TYR A 121 30.70 2.34 42.28
N TYR A 122 29.64 1.61 41.98
CA TYR A 122 29.30 1.15 40.62
C TYR A 122 28.51 2.21 39.85
N PHE A 123 27.61 2.93 40.53
CA PHE A 123 26.74 3.92 39.91
C PHE A 123 26.49 5.11 40.83
N ARG A 124 26.31 6.30 40.25
CA ARG A 124 26.01 7.55 40.95
C ARG A 124 24.99 8.36 40.17
N TRP A 125 24.00 8.90 40.88
CA TRP A 125 23.10 9.92 40.34
C TRP A 125 22.83 11.02 41.37
N TYR A 126 22.24 12.11 40.90
CA TYR A 126 21.85 13.27 41.71
C TYR A 126 20.33 13.37 41.69
N PHE A 127 19.74 13.70 42.84
CA PHE A 127 18.31 13.99 42.94
C PHE A 127 18.06 14.97 44.08
N ARG A 128 16.87 15.57 44.11
CA ARG A 128 16.43 16.44 45.20
C ARG A 128 15.07 15.96 45.68
N THR A 129 14.90 15.87 46.99
CA THR A 129 13.60 15.51 47.60
C THR A 129 12.65 16.70 47.58
N GLY A 130 11.33 16.45 47.54
CA GLY A 130 10.29 17.47 47.72
C GLY A 130 9.67 17.40 49.13
N THR A 131 8.77 18.33 49.45
CA THR A 131 7.93 18.29 50.67
C THR A 131 6.63 17.53 50.48
N LEU A 132 5.99 17.71 49.33
CA LEU A 132 4.72 17.11 48.91
C LEU A 132 4.79 16.82 47.40
N GLY A 133 3.94 15.93 46.89
CA GLY A 133 3.85 15.61 45.46
C GLY A 133 4.29 14.20 45.08
N ASP A 134 3.93 13.20 45.88
CA ASP A 134 3.79 11.86 45.31
C ASP A 134 2.73 11.87 44.20
N PHE A 135 2.66 10.78 43.45
CA PHE A 135 1.70 10.66 42.36
C PHE A 135 0.27 10.86 42.85
N GLU A 136 -0.11 10.20 43.95
CA GLU A 136 -1.45 10.31 44.55
C GLU A 136 -1.85 11.75 44.86
N TYR A 137 -0.99 12.50 45.57
CA TYR A 137 -1.25 13.90 45.90
C TYR A 137 -1.44 14.75 44.64
N LEU A 138 -0.60 14.57 43.62
CA LEU A 138 -0.70 15.35 42.39
C LEU A 138 -1.95 15.02 41.57
N VAL A 139 -2.40 13.77 41.59
CA VAL A 139 -3.67 13.38 40.95
C VAL A 139 -4.86 13.91 41.73
N ARG A 140 -4.87 13.78 43.07
CA ARG A 140 -5.93 14.33 43.94
C ARG A 140 -6.01 15.86 43.88
N LEU A 141 -4.92 16.53 43.51
CA LEU A 141 -4.90 17.97 43.32
C LEU A 141 -5.63 18.39 42.04
N LEU A 142 -5.75 17.51 41.04
CA LEU A 142 -6.51 17.78 39.83
C LEU A 142 -7.99 17.82 40.14
N GLN A 143 -8.65 18.90 39.73
CA GLN A 143 -10.09 19.07 39.90
C GLN A 143 -10.79 18.96 38.55
N PRO A 144 -11.82 18.10 38.42
CA PRO A 144 -12.69 18.11 37.25
C PRO A 144 -13.44 19.43 37.19
N ARG A 145 -13.39 20.09 36.03
CA ARG A 145 -14.11 21.35 35.81
C ARG A 145 -14.69 21.40 34.42
N ILE A 146 -15.85 22.04 34.34
CA ILE A 146 -16.44 22.46 33.06
C ILE A 146 -15.59 23.59 32.50
N VAL A 147 -15.23 23.47 31.23
CA VAL A 147 -14.44 24.48 30.54
C VAL A 147 -15.24 25.77 30.30
N ASP A 148 -14.57 26.92 30.37
CA ASP A 148 -15.19 28.21 29.99
C ASP A 148 -15.55 28.17 28.49
N PRO A 149 -16.79 28.51 28.09
CA PRO A 149 -17.23 28.46 26.68
C PRO A 149 -16.40 29.35 25.72
N ARG A 150 -15.63 30.31 26.25
CA ARG A 150 -14.73 31.16 25.46
C ARG A 150 -13.42 30.46 25.09
N VAL A 151 -13.08 29.33 25.72
CA VAL A 151 -11.90 28.54 25.34
C VAL A 151 -12.11 27.94 23.97
N GLY A 152 -11.12 28.14 23.09
CA GLY A 152 -11.19 27.70 21.70
C GLY A 152 -11.78 28.73 20.75
N ASN A 153 -12.30 29.87 21.24
CA ASN A 153 -12.89 30.92 20.42
C ASN A 153 -12.26 32.29 20.74
N ARG A 154 -12.03 33.10 19.71
CA ARG A 154 -11.56 34.48 19.85
C ARG A 154 -12.40 35.44 19.02
N ASP A 155 -12.72 36.57 19.60
CA ASP A 155 -13.47 37.63 18.93
C ASP A 155 -12.61 38.26 17.82
N MET A 156 -13.15 38.24 16.60
CA MET A 156 -12.58 38.84 15.40
C MET A 156 -13.51 39.97 14.95
N ASP A 157 -12.99 41.19 14.97
CA ASP A 157 -13.67 42.38 14.46
C ASP A 157 -13.72 42.32 12.92
N VAL A 158 -14.93 42.36 12.37
CA VAL A 158 -15.21 42.29 10.92
C VAL A 158 -15.92 43.53 10.38
N LEU A 159 -15.95 44.63 11.16
CA LEU A 159 -16.52 45.91 10.72
C LEU A 159 -15.61 46.65 9.75
N ALA A 160 -14.29 46.43 9.83
CA ALA A 160 -13.29 47.05 8.98
C ALA A 160 -12.32 45.99 8.40
N PRO A 161 -12.80 45.10 7.51
CA PRO A 161 -11.97 44.05 6.93
C PRO A 161 -10.82 44.56 6.04
N GLY A 162 -10.86 45.84 5.63
CA GLY A 162 -9.88 46.46 4.75
C GLY A 162 -10.11 46.12 3.27
N SER A 163 -9.27 46.68 2.39
CA SER A 163 -9.33 46.43 0.94
C SER A 163 -10.69 46.71 0.29
N ASN A 164 -11.47 47.64 0.85
CA ASN A 164 -12.84 47.99 0.41
C ASN A 164 -13.83 46.82 0.40
N LEU A 165 -13.55 45.79 1.17
CA LEU A 165 -14.53 44.73 1.39
C LEU A 165 -15.67 45.29 2.26
N PRO A 166 -16.93 44.89 2.00
CA PRO A 166 -18.07 45.34 2.80
C PRO A 166 -17.91 44.84 4.25
N ALA A 167 -18.42 45.60 5.21
CA ALA A 167 -18.50 45.12 6.59
C ALA A 167 -19.48 43.94 6.69
N ILE A 168 -19.24 43.06 7.67
CA ILE A 168 -20.24 42.06 8.11
C ILE A 168 -20.94 42.68 9.32
N ASP A 169 -22.06 43.37 9.09
CA ASP A 169 -22.77 44.19 10.08
C ASP A 169 -24.11 43.61 10.54
N ASP A 170 -24.27 42.28 10.43
CA ASP A 170 -25.48 41.59 10.89
C ASP A 170 -25.78 41.88 12.36
N GLU A 171 -27.04 42.25 12.65
CA GLU A 171 -27.49 42.64 13.99
C GLU A 171 -27.24 41.54 15.04
N GLU A 172 -27.28 40.27 14.63
CA GLU A 172 -27.07 39.10 15.49
C GLU A 172 -25.59 38.90 15.89
N LEU A 173 -24.65 39.27 15.02
CA LEU A 173 -23.21 39.12 15.24
C LEU A 173 -22.59 40.37 15.88
N ALA A 174 -23.28 41.51 15.81
CA ALA A 174 -22.79 42.81 16.28
C ALA A 174 -21.39 43.17 15.74
N GLY A 175 -21.08 42.75 14.50
CA GLY A 175 -19.79 42.99 13.85
C GLY A 175 -18.62 42.13 14.34
N VAL A 176 -18.89 41.02 15.03
CA VAL A 176 -17.86 40.12 15.57
C VAL A 176 -18.10 38.67 15.13
N LEU A 177 -17.11 38.09 14.45
CA LEU A 177 -17.04 36.65 14.21
C LEU A 177 -16.19 35.97 15.29
N LYS A 178 -16.49 34.70 15.59
CA LYS A 178 -15.67 33.89 16.50
C LYS A 178 -14.66 33.09 15.69
N LEU A 179 -13.39 33.44 15.82
CA LEU A 179 -12.27 32.68 15.27
C LEU A 179 -12.01 31.47 16.16
N GLY A 180 -12.19 30.27 15.60
CA GLY A 180 -11.94 29.00 16.28
C GLY A 180 -10.45 28.64 16.36
N GLY A 181 -10.09 27.80 17.33
CA GLY A 181 -8.82 27.07 17.40
C GLY A 181 -8.94 25.62 16.93
N ALA A 182 -7.85 24.85 17.11
CA ALA A 182 -7.82 23.42 16.78
C ALA A 182 -8.73 22.57 17.68
N LEU A 183 -9.05 23.07 18.87
CA LEU A 183 -10.00 22.48 19.81
C LEU A 183 -11.03 23.54 20.22
N ARG A 184 -12.25 23.11 20.52
CA ARG A 184 -13.36 23.96 20.94
C ARG A 184 -14.01 23.42 22.21
N ALA A 185 -14.57 24.31 23.03
CA ALA A 185 -15.38 23.90 24.17
C ALA A 185 -16.64 23.17 23.68
N PRO A 186 -17.06 22.06 24.33
CA PRO A 186 -18.26 21.32 23.93
C PRO A 186 -19.53 22.18 23.95
N THR A 187 -19.58 23.13 24.89
CA THR A 187 -20.71 24.05 25.14
C THR A 187 -20.68 25.34 24.33
N ALA A 188 -19.67 25.52 23.48
CA ALA A 188 -19.58 26.72 22.67
C ALA A 188 -20.76 26.76 21.67
N PRO A 189 -21.51 27.88 21.59
CA PRO A 189 -22.53 28.03 20.56
C PRO A 189 -21.91 27.98 19.18
N ASP A 190 -22.62 27.37 18.24
CA ASP A 190 -22.22 27.35 16.84
C ASP A 190 -22.56 28.70 16.19
N PHE A 191 -21.63 29.23 15.40
CA PHE A 191 -21.78 30.51 14.70
C PHE A 191 -21.66 30.30 13.18
N ASP A 192 -21.97 29.11 12.71
CA ASP A 192 -21.82 28.72 11.30
C ASP A 192 -22.85 29.37 10.38
N ASP A 193 -23.99 29.86 10.89
CA ASP A 193 -25.07 30.46 10.09
C ASP A 193 -24.84 31.94 9.68
N TRP A 194 -23.64 32.48 9.92
CA TRP A 194 -23.33 33.91 9.69
C TRP A 194 -23.40 34.32 8.22
N ASP A 195 -23.30 33.38 7.28
CA ASP A 195 -23.24 33.65 5.85
C ASP A 195 -24.60 33.53 5.14
N GLU A 196 -25.70 33.43 5.88
CA GLU A 196 -27.05 33.47 5.34
C GLU A 196 -27.50 34.92 5.03
N PRO A 197 -28.02 35.24 3.82
CA PRO A 197 -28.21 34.36 2.67
C PRO A 197 -26.90 34.03 1.93
N THR A 198 -26.72 32.77 1.57
CA THR A 198 -25.53 32.29 0.85
C THR A 198 -25.65 32.49 -0.68
N PRO A 199 -24.64 33.08 -1.37
CA PRO A 199 -23.44 33.70 -0.82
C PRO A 199 -23.69 35.09 -0.20
N HIS A 200 -23.11 35.35 0.97
CA HIS A 200 -23.20 36.65 1.65
C HIS A 200 -22.55 37.76 0.78
N PRO A 201 -22.98 39.04 0.84
CA PRO A 201 -22.36 40.14 0.09
C PRO A 201 -20.84 40.24 0.30
N PHE A 202 -20.37 39.96 1.52
CA PHE A 202 -18.94 39.85 1.83
C PHE A 202 -18.24 38.73 1.04
N GLN A 203 -18.83 37.52 1.01
CA GLN A 203 -18.27 36.38 0.28
C GLN A 203 -18.19 36.70 -1.23
N THR A 204 -19.19 37.38 -1.78
CA THR A 204 -19.19 37.81 -3.19
C THR A 204 -18.08 38.82 -3.49
N ALA A 205 -17.93 39.85 -2.65
CA ALA A 205 -16.86 40.85 -2.80
C ALA A 205 -15.46 40.22 -2.67
N LEU A 206 -15.28 39.32 -1.69
CA LEU A 206 -14.02 38.60 -1.50
C LEU A 206 -13.69 37.65 -2.65
N ALA A 207 -14.69 36.94 -3.19
CA ALA A 207 -14.52 36.11 -4.39
C ALA A 207 -14.04 36.95 -5.59
N ASN A 208 -14.67 38.11 -5.82
CA ASN A 208 -14.27 39.04 -6.88
C ASN A 208 -12.83 39.52 -6.69
N PHE A 209 -12.45 39.88 -5.45
CA PHE A 209 -11.09 40.32 -5.13
C PHE A 209 -10.04 39.21 -5.36
N ILE A 210 -10.33 37.96 -5.00
CA ILE A 210 -9.43 36.82 -5.25
C ILE A 210 -9.33 36.52 -6.76
N ASN A 211 -10.46 36.58 -7.47
CA ASN A 211 -10.55 36.26 -8.90
C ASN A 211 -9.79 37.28 -9.79
N LEU A 212 -9.51 38.50 -9.31
CA LEU A 212 -8.69 39.50 -10.01
C LEU A 212 -7.35 38.93 -10.50
N ALA A 213 -6.73 38.00 -9.75
CA ALA A 213 -5.49 37.35 -10.16
C ALA A 213 -5.58 36.66 -11.53
N ASP A 214 -6.72 36.06 -11.83
CA ASP A 214 -7.01 35.43 -13.12
C ASP A 214 -7.48 36.48 -14.14
N GLU A 215 -8.22 37.51 -13.72
CA GLU A 215 -8.72 38.56 -14.62
C GLU A 215 -7.58 39.39 -15.25
N TYR A 216 -6.52 39.68 -14.51
CA TYR A 216 -5.35 40.40 -15.04
C TYR A 216 -4.60 39.65 -16.15
N SER A 217 -4.88 38.36 -16.37
CA SER A 217 -4.31 37.62 -17.51
C SER A 217 -4.96 37.97 -18.85
N ASP A 218 -6.22 38.44 -18.83
CA ASP A 218 -7.06 38.64 -20.01
C ASP A 218 -7.49 40.11 -20.20
N LYS A 219 -7.65 40.89 -19.10
CA LYS A 219 -8.10 42.30 -19.10
C LYS A 219 -6.98 43.25 -18.70
N ILE A 220 -7.12 44.53 -19.07
CA ILE A 220 -6.29 45.61 -18.53
C ILE A 220 -6.67 45.81 -17.06
N ALA A 221 -5.69 46.10 -16.21
CA ALA A 221 -5.89 46.20 -14.76
C ALA A 221 -7.00 47.19 -14.37
N ALA A 222 -7.08 48.36 -15.02
CA ALA A 222 -8.14 49.34 -14.81
C ALA A 222 -9.56 48.76 -14.99
N ASP A 223 -9.80 48.03 -16.09
CA ASP A 223 -11.10 47.42 -16.39
C ASP A 223 -11.42 46.28 -15.41
N ALA A 224 -10.42 45.45 -15.07
CA ALA A 224 -10.58 44.36 -14.10
C ALA A 224 -10.90 44.90 -12.69
N ASN A 225 -10.20 45.94 -12.25
CA ASN A 225 -10.42 46.60 -10.96
C ASN A 225 -11.83 47.21 -10.87
N ALA A 226 -12.27 47.87 -11.95
CA ALA A 226 -13.61 48.46 -12.04
C ALA A 226 -14.71 47.38 -12.01
N ASP A 227 -14.53 46.27 -12.74
CA ASP A 227 -15.48 45.16 -12.78
C ASP A 227 -15.62 44.45 -11.42
N ALA A 228 -14.51 44.32 -10.67
CA ALA A 228 -14.51 43.68 -9.36
C ALA A 228 -15.14 44.53 -8.24
N GLY A 229 -15.27 45.85 -8.45
CA GLY A 229 -15.80 46.78 -7.44
C GLY A 229 -14.86 47.05 -6.27
N VAL A 230 -13.57 46.72 -6.41
CA VAL A 230 -12.54 46.88 -5.38
C VAL A 230 -11.70 48.12 -5.72
N ILE A 231 -12.20 49.31 -5.38
CA ILE A 231 -11.55 50.60 -5.70
C ILE A 231 -11.03 51.22 -4.38
N PRO A 232 -9.74 51.58 -4.23
CA PRO A 232 -9.16 52.24 -3.05
C PRO A 232 -10.05 53.33 -2.44
N GLU A 233 -10.12 53.43 -1.11
CA GLU A 233 -10.81 54.53 -0.43
C GLU A 233 -10.27 55.89 -0.93
N PRO A 234 -11.14 56.87 -1.26
CA PRO A 234 -10.67 58.23 -1.44
C PRO A 234 -10.09 58.73 -0.11
N PRO A 235 -8.97 59.48 -0.12
CA PRO A 235 -8.36 59.99 1.10
C PRO A 235 -9.35 60.88 1.89
N ASP A 236 -9.22 60.87 3.23
CA ASP A 236 -10.04 61.64 4.17
C ASP A 236 -10.18 63.12 3.76
N GLU A 237 -11.36 63.71 4.02
CA GLU A 237 -11.66 65.13 3.72
C GLU A 237 -10.68 66.09 4.44
N GLY A 238 -9.60 66.47 3.76
CA GLY A 238 -8.59 67.40 4.28
C GLY A 238 -7.20 67.28 3.67
N GLU A 239 -6.89 66.18 2.99
CA GLU A 239 -5.64 66.03 2.24
C GLU A 239 -5.77 66.60 0.81
N PRO A 240 -4.70 67.21 0.25
CA PRO A 240 -4.77 67.78 -1.09
C PRO A 240 -5.16 66.68 -2.09
N PRO A 241 -5.99 66.99 -3.11
CA PRO A 241 -6.34 66.00 -4.11
C PRO A 241 -5.05 65.59 -4.80
N VAL A 242 -4.62 64.36 -4.57
CA VAL A 242 -3.48 63.81 -5.28
C VAL A 242 -3.91 63.64 -6.74
N GLU A 243 -3.00 63.88 -7.67
CA GLU A 243 -3.21 63.69 -9.12
C GLU A 243 -3.33 62.18 -9.48
N GLU A 244 -4.03 61.38 -8.66
CA GLU A 244 -4.04 59.91 -8.62
C GLU A 244 -5.27 59.31 -9.35
N ALA A 245 -5.57 59.79 -10.56
CA ALA A 245 -6.37 58.97 -11.48
C ALA A 245 -5.54 57.80 -12.06
N GLU A 246 -4.20 57.86 -11.95
CA GLU A 246 -3.26 56.87 -12.48
C GLU A 246 -3.04 55.66 -11.55
N GLU A 247 -3.42 55.71 -10.26
CA GLU A 247 -3.21 54.61 -9.30
C GLU A 247 -4.25 53.47 -9.45
N TYR A 248 -5.38 53.74 -10.10
CA TYR A 248 -6.42 52.74 -10.41
C TYR A 248 -6.07 51.84 -11.61
N ASP A 249 -5.03 52.22 -12.37
CA ASP A 249 -4.58 51.50 -13.57
C ASP A 249 -3.60 50.36 -13.23
N ASP A 250 -3.11 50.26 -11.99
CA ASP A 250 -2.16 49.25 -11.57
C ASP A 250 -2.84 47.94 -11.09
N PRO A 251 -2.21 46.77 -11.33
CA PRO A 251 -2.73 45.50 -10.84
C PRO A 251 -2.58 45.40 -9.31
N LEU A 252 -3.66 45.04 -8.63
CA LEU A 252 -3.69 44.87 -7.17
C LEU A 252 -3.06 43.54 -6.75
N ILE A 253 -2.42 43.53 -5.58
CA ILE A 253 -1.94 42.28 -4.95
C ILE A 253 -3.15 41.60 -4.31
N THR A 254 -3.55 40.48 -4.88
CA THR A 254 -4.72 39.72 -4.40
C THR A 254 -4.32 38.66 -3.37
N PRO A 255 -5.23 38.29 -2.46
CA PRO A 255 -5.03 37.18 -1.54
C PRO A 255 -4.88 35.85 -2.29
N PRO A 256 -4.07 34.89 -1.78
CA PRO A 256 -3.90 33.60 -2.44
C PRO A 256 -5.19 32.77 -2.42
N LEU A 257 -5.48 32.05 -3.51
CA LEU A 257 -6.53 31.03 -3.55
C LEU A 257 -5.98 29.72 -2.99
N TYR A 258 -6.24 29.47 -1.71
CA TYR A 258 -5.81 28.25 -1.03
C TYR A 258 -6.52 27.03 -1.62
N GLY A 259 -5.79 25.92 -1.80
CA GLY A 259 -6.33 24.69 -2.39
C GLY A 259 -6.44 24.65 -3.92
N ARG A 260 -6.06 25.73 -4.64
CA ARG A 260 -6.24 25.84 -6.12
C ARG A 260 -5.72 24.65 -6.93
N TRP A 261 -4.53 24.14 -6.63
CA TRP A 261 -3.89 23.07 -7.40
C TRP A 261 -4.45 21.70 -7.03
N HIS A 262 -4.77 21.50 -5.75
CA HIS A 262 -5.33 20.27 -5.21
C HIS A 262 -6.73 20.01 -5.77
N ALA A 263 -7.61 21.01 -5.72
CA ALA A 263 -8.97 20.94 -6.26
C ALA A 263 -9.05 21.16 -7.78
N LEU A 264 -7.98 21.65 -8.40
CA LEU A 264 -7.94 22.14 -9.79
C LEU A 264 -9.02 23.22 -10.03
N THR A 265 -9.09 24.17 -9.09
CA THR A 265 -10.04 25.29 -9.08
C THR A 265 -9.25 26.59 -9.19
N ASN A 266 -9.52 27.39 -10.22
CA ASN A 266 -8.80 28.66 -10.45
C ASN A 266 -9.62 29.90 -10.08
N ARG A 267 -10.94 29.75 -9.87
CA ARG A 267 -11.88 30.85 -9.56
C ARG A 267 -12.89 30.42 -8.50
N LEU A 268 -13.49 31.39 -7.83
CA LEU A 268 -14.53 31.22 -6.82
C LEU A 268 -15.87 31.79 -7.32
N LEU A 269 -16.99 31.11 -6.98
CA LEU A 269 -18.40 31.42 -7.26
C LEU A 269 -18.81 31.48 -8.73
N ALA A 270 -18.03 32.12 -9.60
CA ALA A 270 -18.32 32.28 -11.02
C ALA A 270 -17.13 31.87 -11.91
N GLU A 271 -17.44 31.15 -12.98
CA GLU A 271 -16.52 30.82 -14.06
C GLU A 271 -16.21 32.05 -14.94
N LYS A 272 -15.23 31.92 -15.84
CA LYS A 272 -14.81 33.00 -16.77
C LYS A 272 -15.97 33.59 -17.59
N ASP A 273 -16.94 32.76 -17.96
CA ASP A 273 -18.10 33.17 -18.77
C ASP A 273 -19.22 33.83 -17.94
N GLY A 274 -18.99 34.06 -16.63
CA GLY A 274 -19.98 34.61 -15.70
C GLY A 274 -21.06 33.61 -15.28
N THR A 275 -20.88 32.33 -15.59
CA THR A 275 -21.78 31.26 -15.14
C THR A 275 -21.43 30.85 -13.72
N PRO A 276 -22.41 30.57 -12.84
CA PRO A 276 -22.15 30.04 -11.50
C PRO A 276 -21.42 28.70 -11.56
N VAL A 277 -20.50 28.47 -10.62
CA VAL A 277 -19.80 27.19 -10.45
C VAL A 277 -20.76 26.12 -9.93
N ASP A 278 -20.60 24.87 -10.36
CA ASP A 278 -21.52 23.75 -10.04
C ASP A 278 -21.71 23.47 -8.54
N HIS A 279 -20.70 23.72 -7.70
CA HIS A 279 -20.70 23.49 -6.25
C HIS A 279 -20.13 24.72 -5.52
N PRO A 280 -20.96 25.76 -5.28
CA PRO A 280 -20.51 26.98 -4.60
C PRO A 280 -20.22 26.77 -3.12
N ASP A 281 -20.74 25.70 -2.51
CA ASP A 281 -20.61 25.40 -1.07
C ASP A 281 -19.52 24.37 -0.77
N ASN A 282 -18.59 24.14 -1.71
CA ASN A 282 -17.53 23.16 -1.49
C ASN A 282 -16.46 23.69 -0.52
N TRP A 283 -15.61 22.77 -0.03
CA TRP A 283 -14.55 23.10 0.91
C TRP A 283 -13.59 24.21 0.43
N VAL A 284 -13.37 24.38 -0.89
CA VAL A 284 -12.49 25.43 -1.43
C VAL A 284 -13.13 26.80 -1.25
N HIS A 285 -14.44 26.90 -1.49
CA HIS A 285 -15.19 28.14 -1.31
C HIS A 285 -15.34 28.45 0.17
N GLU A 286 -15.79 27.49 1.00
CA GLU A 286 -15.92 27.65 2.46
C GLU A 286 -14.60 28.14 3.08
N LEU A 287 -13.47 27.49 2.75
CA LEU A 287 -12.15 27.86 3.25
C LEU A 287 -11.66 29.24 2.82
N ASN A 288 -11.96 29.66 1.58
CA ASN A 288 -11.44 30.92 1.06
C ASN A 288 -12.35 32.12 1.33
N LEU A 289 -13.67 31.90 1.42
CA LEU A 289 -14.70 32.93 1.54
C LEU A 289 -15.11 33.18 2.99
N ASP A 290 -14.93 32.21 3.90
CA ASP A 290 -15.11 32.43 5.33
C ASP A 290 -13.81 32.93 5.98
N PRO A 291 -13.80 34.15 6.56
CA PRO A 291 -12.64 34.67 7.30
C PRO A 291 -12.15 33.75 8.41
N ARG A 292 -13.05 33.03 9.10
CA ARG A 292 -12.74 32.14 10.24
C ARG A 292 -11.85 30.97 9.82
N TYR A 293 -11.98 30.47 8.59
CA TYR A 293 -11.18 29.37 8.04
C TYR A 293 -10.01 29.86 7.19
N ARG A 294 -10.13 31.04 6.57
CA ARG A 294 -9.03 31.68 5.83
C ARG A 294 -7.86 32.08 6.75
N VAL A 295 -8.15 32.51 7.97
CA VAL A 295 -7.14 32.88 8.97
C VAL A 295 -6.26 31.69 9.38
N PRO A 296 -6.79 30.51 9.76
CA PRO A 296 -6.01 29.29 9.98
C PRO A 296 -5.15 28.87 8.78
N ALA A 297 -5.67 28.98 7.54
CA ALA A 297 -4.86 28.75 6.34
C ALA A 297 -3.68 29.73 6.24
N GLY A 298 -3.89 30.99 6.68
CA GLY A 298 -2.82 31.98 6.88
C GLY A 298 -1.81 31.59 7.96
N PHE A 299 -2.25 30.99 9.08
CA PHE A 299 -1.33 30.47 10.11
C PHE A 299 -0.43 29.37 9.54
N GLY A 300 -0.99 28.47 8.73
CA GLY A 300 -0.23 27.45 8.01
C GLY A 300 0.82 28.06 7.09
N THR A 301 0.42 29.07 6.32
CA THR A 301 1.34 29.85 5.47
C THR A 301 2.50 30.44 6.27
N GLY A 302 2.21 31.09 7.41
CA GLY A 302 3.23 31.68 8.29
C GLY A 302 4.20 30.65 8.89
N VAL A 303 3.73 29.44 9.21
CA VAL A 303 4.57 28.34 9.71
C VAL A 303 5.58 27.88 8.66
N VAL A 304 5.16 27.76 7.40
CA VAL A 304 6.05 27.41 6.28
C VAL A 304 7.07 28.51 6.03
N GLN A 305 6.63 29.77 5.96
CA GLN A 305 7.54 30.92 5.75
C GLN A 305 8.62 31.00 6.85
N THR A 306 8.23 30.78 8.11
CA THR A 306 9.17 30.81 9.25
C THR A 306 10.21 29.68 9.17
N ASN A 307 9.82 28.49 8.68
CA ASN A 307 10.64 27.27 8.67
C ASN A 307 11.12 26.86 7.27
N GLN A 308 11.02 27.75 6.28
CA GLN A 308 11.19 27.42 4.86
C GLN A 308 12.50 26.70 4.55
N GLU A 309 13.63 27.15 5.13
CA GLU A 309 14.94 26.55 4.84
C GLU A 309 15.05 25.13 5.39
N LYS A 310 14.45 24.88 6.57
CA LYS A 310 14.45 23.56 7.21
C LYS A 310 13.61 22.56 6.39
N TYR A 311 12.43 22.97 5.93
CA TYR A 311 11.57 22.10 5.13
C TYR A 311 12.15 21.88 3.73
N MET A 312 12.78 22.89 3.12
CA MET A 312 13.44 22.73 1.83
C MET A 312 14.65 21.80 1.92
N ASP A 313 15.50 21.92 2.94
CA ASP A 313 16.64 21.01 3.13
C ASP A 313 16.18 19.56 3.28
N ALA A 314 15.16 19.33 4.10
CA ALA A 314 14.57 18.02 4.27
C ALA A 314 13.89 17.48 2.99
N ALA A 315 13.23 18.33 2.19
CA ALA A 315 12.66 17.95 0.90
C ALA A 315 13.73 17.54 -0.13
N TRP A 316 14.85 18.27 -0.19
CA TRP A 316 15.99 17.92 -1.04
C TRP A 316 16.67 16.62 -0.59
N GLY A 317 16.69 16.33 0.71
CA GLY A 317 17.15 15.05 1.24
C GLY A 317 16.37 13.83 0.73
N GLN A 318 15.09 14.01 0.34
CA GLN A 318 14.21 12.92 -0.10
C GLN A 318 14.23 12.66 -1.62
N ILE A 319 14.71 13.60 -2.43
CA ILE A 319 14.55 13.54 -3.90
C ILE A 319 15.40 12.43 -4.56
N GLY A 320 16.48 11.99 -3.90
CA GLY A 320 17.37 10.92 -4.37
C GLY A 320 17.78 11.10 -5.84
N ASP A 321 17.61 10.03 -6.64
CA ASP A 321 18.00 9.97 -8.06
C ASP A 321 16.91 10.51 -9.03
N VAL A 322 15.82 11.11 -8.53
CA VAL A 322 14.71 11.60 -9.38
C VAL A 322 15.20 12.66 -10.37
N LEU A 323 16.14 13.52 -9.98
CA LEU A 323 16.73 14.52 -10.89
C LEU A 323 17.49 13.87 -12.05
N GLU A 324 18.22 12.78 -11.78
CA GLU A 324 18.90 12.02 -12.83
C GLU A 324 17.88 11.33 -13.75
N ALA A 325 16.81 10.76 -13.19
CA ALA A 325 15.72 10.19 -13.97
C ALA A 325 15.07 11.24 -14.88
N ASN A 326 14.74 12.42 -14.36
CA ASN A 326 14.15 13.53 -15.13
C ASN A 326 15.09 14.05 -16.20
N ARG A 327 16.41 14.10 -15.96
CA ARG A 327 17.39 14.40 -17.01
C ARG A 327 17.29 13.39 -18.15
N ARG A 328 17.23 12.09 -17.86
CA ARG A 328 17.06 11.04 -18.89
C ARG A 328 15.72 11.13 -19.61
N ILE A 329 14.65 11.51 -18.91
CA ILE A 329 13.33 11.73 -19.52
C ILE A 329 13.37 12.93 -20.48
N ARG A 330 13.96 14.07 -20.09
CA ARG A 330 14.13 15.24 -20.95
C ARG A 330 14.93 14.93 -22.22
N GLU A 331 16.05 14.22 -22.08
CA GLU A 331 16.83 13.75 -23.23
C GLU A 331 15.99 12.84 -24.16
N ALA A 332 15.16 11.98 -23.58
CA ALA A 332 14.26 11.12 -24.34
C ALA A 332 13.10 11.89 -25.00
N GLN A 333 12.56 12.94 -24.38
CA GLN A 333 11.54 13.81 -24.98
C GLN A 333 12.11 14.53 -26.21
N PHE A 334 13.33 15.06 -26.09
CA PHE A 334 14.03 15.63 -27.23
C PHE A 334 14.26 14.59 -28.34
N ALA A 335 14.75 13.40 -27.99
CA ALA A 335 14.95 12.31 -28.94
C ALA A 335 13.64 11.86 -29.62
N LYS A 336 12.52 11.83 -28.87
CA LYS A 336 11.16 11.55 -29.38
C LYS A 336 10.77 12.59 -30.42
N GLY A 337 10.89 13.89 -30.11
CA GLY A 337 10.52 14.97 -31.02
C GLY A 337 11.33 14.96 -32.33
N VAL A 338 12.67 14.88 -32.22
CA VAL A 338 13.55 14.80 -33.39
C VAL A 338 13.26 13.55 -34.21
N SER A 339 13.22 12.38 -33.59
CA SER A 339 13.00 11.11 -34.32
C SER A 339 11.63 11.06 -34.97
N PHE A 340 10.60 11.66 -34.37
CA PHE A 340 9.25 11.71 -34.92
C PHE A 340 9.22 12.45 -36.27
N MET A 341 9.91 13.59 -36.38
CA MET A 341 10.03 14.30 -37.65
C MET A 341 10.70 13.44 -38.73
N TRP A 342 11.76 12.70 -38.39
CA TRP A 342 12.42 11.78 -39.33
C TRP A 342 11.52 10.61 -39.74
N HIS A 343 10.76 10.05 -38.79
CA HIS A 343 9.81 8.97 -39.04
C HIS A 343 8.69 9.43 -40.00
N GLN A 344 8.09 10.59 -39.73
CA GLN A 344 7.00 11.14 -40.54
C GLN A 344 7.49 11.57 -41.93
N LEU A 345 8.58 12.36 -42.02
CA LEU A 345 9.04 12.92 -43.29
C LEU A 345 9.73 11.89 -44.20
N HIS A 346 10.42 10.89 -43.64
CA HIS A 346 11.22 9.95 -44.43
C HIS A 346 10.69 8.52 -44.39
N LEU A 347 10.39 7.95 -43.22
CA LEU A 347 10.03 6.53 -43.14
C LEU A 347 8.60 6.27 -43.60
N GLN A 348 7.64 7.09 -43.17
CA GLN A 348 6.24 6.97 -43.60
C GLN A 348 6.08 7.33 -45.08
N THR A 349 6.74 8.38 -45.55
CA THR A 349 6.71 8.75 -46.99
C THR A 349 7.35 7.67 -47.86
N LEU A 350 8.43 7.04 -47.39
CA LEU A 350 9.06 5.90 -48.08
C LEU A 350 8.13 4.68 -48.09
N TYR A 351 7.47 4.37 -46.98
CA TYR A 351 6.51 3.27 -46.90
C TYR A 351 5.33 3.46 -47.86
N ALA A 352 4.73 4.66 -47.88
CA ALA A 352 3.60 4.98 -48.73
C ALA A 352 3.94 4.96 -50.23
N ARG A 353 5.18 5.30 -50.60
CA ARG A 353 5.63 5.32 -52.01
C ARG A 353 6.24 4.00 -52.46
N GLN A 354 7.01 3.31 -51.61
CA GLN A 354 7.88 2.19 -51.97
C GLN A 354 8.00 1.19 -50.81
N LEU A 355 6.99 0.31 -50.68
CA LEU A 355 6.87 -0.73 -49.64
C LEU A 355 8.15 -1.54 -49.44
N ASP A 356 8.69 -2.15 -50.50
CA ASP A 356 9.86 -3.05 -50.40
C ASP A 356 11.10 -2.31 -49.86
N GLN A 357 11.27 -1.03 -50.19
CA GLN A 357 12.42 -0.25 -49.72
C GLN A 357 12.30 0.11 -48.24
N ALA A 358 11.10 0.46 -47.78
CA ALA A 358 10.83 0.62 -46.36
C ALA A 358 11.06 -0.71 -45.60
N PHE A 359 10.66 -1.84 -46.20
CA PHE A 359 10.90 -3.17 -45.64
C PHE A 359 12.41 -3.49 -45.55
N TYR A 360 13.18 -3.21 -46.60
CA TYR A 360 14.63 -3.37 -46.56
C TYR A 360 15.27 -2.51 -45.48
N LEU A 361 14.88 -1.24 -45.35
CA LEU A 361 15.43 -0.34 -44.33
C LEU A 361 15.17 -0.88 -42.90
N THR A 362 13.96 -1.39 -42.66
CA THR A 362 13.48 -1.84 -41.34
C THR A 362 13.80 -3.31 -41.02
N ALA A 363 14.29 -4.10 -41.98
CA ALA A 363 14.57 -5.53 -41.81
C ALA A 363 15.41 -5.94 -40.58
N PRO A 364 16.39 -5.15 -40.06
CA PRO A 364 17.13 -5.53 -38.83
C PRO A 364 16.24 -5.65 -37.58
N VAL A 365 15.09 -4.98 -37.59
CA VAL A 365 14.13 -4.94 -36.48
C VAL A 365 13.11 -6.08 -36.56
N ALA A 366 13.00 -6.75 -37.71
CA ALA A 366 12.04 -7.84 -37.95
C ALA A 366 12.12 -9.01 -36.95
N ARG A 367 13.26 -9.19 -36.27
CA ARG A 367 13.44 -10.19 -35.21
C ARG A 367 12.77 -9.84 -33.87
N ARG A 368 12.41 -8.56 -33.67
CA ARG A 368 11.81 -8.02 -32.44
C ARG A 368 10.36 -7.58 -32.62
N VAL A 369 9.96 -7.25 -33.85
CA VAL A 369 8.57 -6.88 -34.15
C VAL A 369 7.72 -8.14 -34.26
N VAL A 370 6.62 -8.16 -33.52
CA VAL A 370 5.59 -9.20 -33.58
C VAL A 370 4.43 -8.70 -34.43
N ALA A 371 4.00 -9.51 -35.39
CA ALA A 371 2.79 -9.32 -36.18
C ALA A 371 2.01 -10.64 -36.14
N GLN A 372 0.68 -10.61 -36.03
CA GLN A 372 -0.15 -11.83 -36.09
C GLN A 372 0.35 -12.99 -35.17
N GLY A 373 0.77 -12.67 -33.95
CA GLY A 373 1.24 -13.66 -32.96
C GLY A 373 2.68 -14.16 -33.12
N PHE A 374 3.37 -13.86 -34.23
CA PHE A 374 4.75 -14.30 -34.49
C PHE A 374 5.68 -13.16 -34.86
N THR A 375 7.00 -13.34 -34.73
CA THR A 375 7.95 -12.32 -35.21
C THR A 375 7.92 -12.22 -36.73
N VAL A 376 8.09 -11.01 -37.27
CA VAL A 376 8.17 -10.77 -38.72
C VAL A 376 9.27 -11.63 -39.35
N ARG A 377 10.39 -11.83 -38.65
CA ARG A 377 11.48 -12.71 -39.08
C ARG A 377 11.08 -14.17 -39.21
N HIS A 378 10.25 -14.67 -38.28
CA HIS A 378 9.74 -16.04 -38.33
C HIS A 378 8.79 -16.21 -39.52
N GLN A 379 7.86 -15.28 -39.72
CA GLN A 379 6.92 -15.33 -40.84
C GLN A 379 7.63 -15.30 -42.21
N LEU A 380 8.69 -14.50 -42.36
CA LEU A 380 9.49 -14.51 -43.59
C LEU A 380 10.20 -15.85 -43.81
N ARG A 381 10.64 -16.52 -42.74
CA ARG A 381 11.34 -17.81 -42.85
C ARG A 381 10.41 -18.90 -43.39
N ASP A 382 9.14 -18.85 -43.02
CA ASP A 382 8.13 -19.84 -43.40
C ASP A 382 7.41 -19.45 -44.71
N SER A 383 7.89 -18.41 -45.39
CA SER A 383 7.30 -17.85 -46.61
C SER A 383 8.09 -18.20 -47.87
N VAL A 384 7.47 -17.94 -49.02
CA VAL A 384 8.14 -18.03 -50.33
C VAL A 384 9.30 -17.04 -50.47
N VAL A 385 9.35 -15.97 -49.66
CA VAL A 385 10.41 -14.95 -49.68
C VAL A 385 11.69 -15.50 -49.03
N PRO A 386 12.78 -15.72 -49.79
CA PRO A 386 14.02 -16.23 -49.21
C PRO A 386 14.66 -15.20 -48.28
N ALA A 387 15.23 -15.68 -47.16
CA ALA A 387 15.97 -14.83 -46.22
C ALA A 387 17.13 -14.05 -46.88
N ALA A 388 17.65 -14.54 -48.01
CA ALA A 388 18.68 -13.87 -48.79
C ALA A 388 18.20 -12.54 -49.39
N LEU A 389 16.91 -12.40 -49.74
CA LEU A 389 16.39 -11.17 -50.34
C LEU A 389 16.42 -10.00 -49.35
N VAL A 390 16.10 -10.26 -48.09
CA VAL A 390 16.11 -9.24 -47.01
C VAL A 390 17.48 -9.06 -46.35
N SER A 391 18.52 -9.71 -46.87
CA SER A 391 19.86 -9.71 -46.29
C SER A 391 20.63 -8.40 -46.55
N THR A 392 21.65 -8.14 -45.73
CA THR A 392 22.54 -6.98 -45.89
C THR A 392 23.25 -6.95 -47.26
N PRO A 393 23.80 -8.08 -47.78
CA PRO A 393 24.39 -8.10 -49.13
C PRO A 393 23.40 -7.72 -50.23
N MET A 394 22.17 -8.24 -50.18
CA MET A 394 21.15 -7.92 -51.20
C MET A 394 20.75 -6.44 -51.15
N ARG A 395 20.59 -5.87 -49.95
CA ARG A 395 20.33 -4.42 -49.79
C ARG A 395 21.43 -3.55 -50.39
N ARG A 396 22.70 -3.95 -50.24
CA ARG A 396 23.84 -3.26 -50.86
C ARG A 396 23.81 -3.39 -52.38
N ALA A 397 23.47 -4.57 -52.89
CA ALA A 397 23.36 -4.83 -54.32
C ALA A 397 22.24 -4.02 -54.97
N LEU A 398 21.08 -3.87 -54.30
CA LEU A 398 19.90 -3.13 -54.77
C LEU A 398 19.97 -1.61 -54.55
N ARG A 399 21.09 -1.07 -54.05
CA ARG A 399 21.24 0.37 -53.80
C ARG A 399 21.16 1.16 -55.12
N PRO A 400 20.38 2.25 -55.22
CA PRO A 400 20.17 2.97 -56.48
C PRO A 400 21.45 3.51 -57.13
N GLY A 401 22.49 3.82 -56.36
CA GLY A 401 23.81 4.25 -56.88
C GLY A 401 24.82 3.13 -57.14
N GLY A 402 24.48 1.87 -56.87
CA GLY A 402 25.38 0.73 -56.96
C GLY A 402 25.73 0.35 -58.41
N ARG A 403 26.95 -0.17 -58.64
CA ARG A 403 27.41 -0.56 -59.98
C ARG A 403 26.51 -1.60 -60.63
N LEU A 404 26.01 -2.57 -59.86
CA LEU A 404 25.07 -3.59 -60.35
C LEU A 404 23.77 -2.94 -60.84
N MET A 405 23.14 -2.08 -60.03
CA MET A 405 21.91 -1.39 -60.42
C MET A 405 22.06 -0.44 -61.62
N LYS A 406 23.27 0.10 -61.84
CA LYS A 406 23.56 0.93 -63.02
C LYS A 406 23.70 0.12 -64.31
N VAL A 407 24.03 -1.18 -64.20
CA VAL A 407 24.26 -2.07 -65.35
C VAL A 407 23.06 -2.97 -65.60
N SER A 408 22.27 -3.29 -64.56
CA SER A 408 21.04 -4.07 -64.69
C SER A 408 19.96 -3.29 -65.44
N VAL A 409 19.41 -3.91 -66.48
CA VAL A 409 18.23 -3.42 -67.19
C VAL A 409 17.00 -4.11 -66.62
N PHE A 410 16.04 -3.33 -66.13
CA PHE A 410 14.73 -3.85 -65.74
C PHE A 410 13.77 -3.65 -66.91
N GLU A 411 13.12 -4.72 -67.37
CA GLU A 411 12.18 -4.69 -68.49
C GLU A 411 10.73 -4.81 -68.00
N GLY A 412 9.82 -4.07 -68.64
CA GLY A 412 8.37 -4.14 -68.37
C GLY A 412 7.98 -3.62 -66.97
N GLN A 413 7.18 -4.39 -66.24
CA GLN A 413 6.71 -4.06 -64.88
C GLN A 413 7.74 -4.34 -63.78
N ALA A 414 8.96 -4.76 -64.14
CA ALA A 414 10.01 -5.03 -63.16
C ALA A 414 10.62 -3.73 -62.64
N GLU A 415 10.64 -3.54 -61.33
CA GLU A 415 11.33 -2.42 -60.70
C GLU A 415 12.14 -2.91 -59.51
N ARG A 416 13.17 -2.13 -59.13
CA ARG A 416 13.89 -2.36 -57.87
C ARG A 416 12.97 -2.34 -56.64
N SER A 417 11.86 -1.60 -56.73
CA SER A 417 10.88 -1.32 -55.67
C SER A 417 9.84 -2.42 -55.47
N ASN A 418 9.77 -3.43 -56.34
CA ASN A 418 8.71 -4.44 -56.31
C ASN A 418 9.22 -5.90 -56.28
N LEU A 419 10.52 -6.11 -56.07
CA LEU A 419 11.14 -7.44 -56.04
C LEU A 419 10.58 -8.34 -54.93
N LEU A 420 10.44 -7.85 -53.70
CA LEU A 420 9.87 -8.64 -52.60
C LEU A 420 8.39 -8.92 -52.85
N THR A 421 7.66 -7.89 -53.30
CA THR A 421 6.23 -8.01 -53.60
C THR A 421 5.99 -9.08 -54.67
N ARG A 422 6.78 -9.11 -55.74
CA ARG A 422 6.65 -10.09 -56.83
C ARG A 422 7.06 -11.50 -56.42
N VAL A 423 8.10 -11.65 -55.59
CA VAL A 423 8.49 -12.97 -55.05
C VAL A 423 7.45 -13.49 -54.07
N SER A 424 6.90 -12.64 -53.20
CA SER A 424 5.83 -13.02 -52.27
C SER A 424 4.55 -13.45 -53.00
N ALA A 425 4.24 -12.80 -54.13
CA ALA A 425 3.11 -13.14 -54.99
C ALA A 425 3.36 -14.38 -55.89
N GLY A 426 4.54 -15.02 -55.82
CA GLY A 426 4.88 -16.18 -56.66
C GLY A 426 5.07 -15.85 -58.14
N GLN A 427 5.26 -14.58 -58.50
CA GLN A 427 5.48 -14.14 -59.89
C GLN A 427 6.95 -14.27 -60.32
N LEU A 428 7.86 -14.47 -59.36
CA LEU A 428 9.29 -14.65 -59.56
C LEU A 428 9.76 -15.81 -58.69
N ASP A 429 10.21 -16.89 -59.34
CA ASP A 429 10.85 -18.01 -58.66
C ASP A 429 12.33 -17.70 -58.42
N ALA A 430 12.77 -17.91 -57.18
CA ALA A 430 14.16 -17.70 -56.79
C ALA A 430 15.10 -18.78 -57.36
N VAL A 431 14.56 -19.94 -57.75
CA VAL A 431 15.31 -21.09 -58.25
C VAL A 431 14.53 -21.70 -59.43
N PRO A 432 15.17 -21.90 -60.60
CA PRO A 432 14.52 -22.61 -61.71
C PRO A 432 14.23 -24.08 -61.31
N PRO A 433 13.15 -24.69 -61.81
CA PRO A 433 12.85 -26.09 -61.52
C PRO A 433 14.00 -27.00 -61.96
N LYS A 434 14.32 -28.02 -61.16
CA LYS A 434 15.40 -28.97 -61.46
C LYS A 434 15.01 -29.83 -62.67
N PRO A 435 15.79 -29.85 -63.76
CA PRO A 435 15.57 -30.79 -64.86
C PRO A 435 16.04 -32.20 -64.45
N ILE A 436 15.28 -33.23 -64.83
CA ILE A 436 15.71 -34.63 -64.70
C ILE A 436 16.67 -34.93 -65.87
N PRO A 437 17.88 -35.48 -65.64
CA PRO A 437 18.81 -35.84 -66.71
C PRO A 437 18.31 -37.01 -67.57
N ASP A 438 18.43 -36.89 -68.91
CA ASP A 438 17.94 -37.88 -69.90
C ASP A 438 18.53 -39.30 -69.77
N VAL A 439 19.65 -39.45 -69.05
CA VAL A 439 20.41 -40.73 -68.95
C VAL A 439 19.97 -41.59 -67.77
N LEU A 440 19.24 -41.02 -66.80
CA LEU A 440 18.74 -41.79 -65.66
C LEU A 440 17.48 -42.55 -66.07
N PRO A 441 17.44 -43.90 -65.96
CA PRO A 441 16.20 -44.64 -66.15
C PRO A 441 15.28 -44.29 -64.98
N SER A 442 14.36 -43.35 -65.19
CA SER A 442 13.29 -43.12 -64.24
C SER A 442 12.40 -44.38 -64.20
N PRO A 443 11.77 -44.69 -63.06
CA PRO A 443 10.77 -45.74 -63.00
C PRO A 443 9.67 -45.57 -64.06
N GLU A 444 9.37 -44.31 -64.43
CA GLU A 444 8.47 -43.92 -65.52
C GLU A 444 9.00 -44.37 -66.90
N ALA A 445 10.29 -44.17 -67.18
CA ALA A 445 10.93 -44.63 -68.42
C ALA A 445 10.98 -46.17 -68.52
N ILE A 446 11.11 -46.88 -67.40
CA ILE A 446 11.08 -48.35 -67.36
C ILE A 446 9.66 -48.88 -67.64
N THR A 447 8.63 -48.20 -67.12
CA THR A 447 7.23 -48.53 -67.45
C THR A 447 6.92 -48.29 -68.91
N ASP A 448 7.39 -47.20 -69.51
CA ASP A 448 7.20 -46.93 -70.94
C ASP A 448 7.83 -48.02 -71.82
N ILE A 449 9.00 -48.53 -71.45
CA ILE A 449 9.69 -49.63 -72.16
C ILE A 449 8.95 -50.97 -71.99
N LEU A 450 8.48 -51.29 -70.78
CA LEU A 450 7.72 -52.52 -70.48
C LEU A 450 6.36 -52.54 -71.17
N GLU A 451 5.74 -51.38 -71.36
CA GLU A 451 4.47 -51.25 -72.08
C GLU A 451 4.63 -51.52 -73.59
N ASP A 452 5.78 -51.19 -74.17
CA ASP A 452 6.07 -51.39 -75.60
C ASP A 452 6.51 -52.84 -75.92
N THR A 453 7.10 -53.56 -74.95
CA THR A 453 7.52 -54.97 -75.13
C THR A 453 6.58 -56.02 -74.52
N GLY A 454 5.72 -55.65 -73.56
CA GLY A 454 4.90 -56.56 -72.77
C GLY A 454 3.54 -56.94 -73.37
N THR A 455 3.12 -56.34 -74.48
CA THR A 455 1.86 -56.69 -75.14
C THR A 455 2.09 -57.85 -76.12
N SER A 456 2.03 -59.08 -75.61
CA SER A 456 1.89 -60.28 -76.46
C SER A 456 0.75 -60.03 -77.46
N GLY A 457 0.97 -60.28 -78.75
CA GLY A 457 0.15 -59.84 -79.91
C GLY A 457 -1.32 -60.31 -79.99
N GLU A 458 -2.02 -60.45 -78.87
CA GLU A 458 -3.44 -60.76 -78.77
C GLU A 458 -4.36 -59.54 -79.01
N PHE A 459 -3.90 -58.29 -78.78
CA PHE A 459 -4.72 -57.08 -78.95
C PHE A 459 -3.99 -55.96 -79.73
N PRO A 460 -4.66 -55.22 -80.64
CA PRO A 460 -4.05 -54.10 -81.36
C PRO A 460 -3.75 -52.85 -80.48
N ASN A 461 -2.63 -52.17 -80.73
CA ASN A 461 -2.18 -50.99 -79.94
C ASN A 461 -3.20 -49.84 -79.90
N TRP A 462 -3.95 -49.60 -80.98
CA TRP A 462 -4.96 -48.55 -81.01
C TRP A 462 -6.09 -48.80 -79.98
N LEU A 463 -6.43 -50.07 -79.73
CA LEU A 463 -7.46 -50.46 -78.79
C LEU A 463 -7.02 -50.17 -77.35
N ILE A 464 -5.74 -50.42 -77.07
CA ILE A 464 -5.12 -50.14 -75.77
C ILE A 464 -5.09 -48.63 -75.51
N ALA A 465 -4.63 -47.84 -76.48
CA ALA A 465 -4.64 -46.38 -76.39
C ALA A 465 -6.06 -45.82 -76.18
N LEU A 466 -7.05 -46.38 -76.87
CA LEU A 466 -8.45 -46.01 -76.73
C LEU A 466 -8.99 -46.33 -75.32
N LEU A 467 -8.69 -47.52 -74.79
CA LEU A 467 -9.13 -47.94 -73.45
C LEU A 467 -8.45 -47.16 -72.34
N ARG A 468 -7.19 -46.73 -72.49
CA ARG A 468 -6.51 -45.82 -71.53
C ARG A 468 -7.16 -44.45 -71.49
N ARG A 469 -7.46 -43.87 -72.66
CA ARG A 469 -8.12 -42.56 -72.76
C ARG A 469 -9.57 -42.63 -72.27
N PHE A 470 -10.25 -43.74 -72.51
CA PHE A 470 -11.67 -43.92 -72.23
C PHE A 470 -11.97 -45.27 -71.55
N PRO A 471 -11.62 -45.44 -70.26
CA PRO A 471 -11.83 -46.69 -69.52
C PRO A 471 -13.32 -47.03 -69.34
N TRP A 472 -14.20 -46.05 -69.51
CA TRP A 472 -15.65 -46.21 -69.44
C TRP A 472 -16.24 -47.02 -70.61
N LEU A 473 -15.52 -47.20 -71.73
CA LEU A 473 -15.99 -47.92 -72.92
C LEU A 473 -16.39 -49.39 -72.62
N VAL A 474 -15.67 -50.05 -71.72
CA VAL A 474 -16.01 -51.43 -71.31
C VAL A 474 -17.36 -51.47 -70.57
N ARG A 475 -17.64 -50.47 -69.73
CA ARG A 475 -18.94 -50.36 -69.05
C ARG A 475 -20.04 -49.94 -70.02
N ALA A 476 -19.74 -49.08 -70.98
CA ALA A 476 -20.67 -48.65 -72.01
C ALA A 476 -21.12 -49.79 -72.93
N THR A 477 -20.22 -50.70 -73.31
CA THR A 477 -20.60 -51.87 -74.12
C THR A 477 -21.52 -52.83 -73.34
N LEU A 478 -21.29 -53.03 -72.04
CA LEU A 478 -22.23 -53.77 -71.19
C LEU A 478 -23.60 -53.08 -71.09
N ALA A 479 -23.61 -51.75 -70.93
CA ALA A 479 -24.85 -50.98 -70.94
C ALA A 479 -25.59 -51.10 -72.27
N ALA A 480 -24.86 -51.07 -73.41
CA ALA A 480 -25.43 -51.27 -74.73
C ALA A 480 -26.03 -52.67 -74.91
N VAL A 481 -25.40 -53.72 -74.38
CA VAL A 481 -26.00 -55.07 -74.33
C VAL A 481 -27.35 -55.03 -73.62
N GLY A 482 -27.42 -54.36 -72.46
CA GLY A 482 -28.66 -54.21 -71.70
C GLY A 482 -29.75 -53.42 -72.45
N VAL A 483 -29.38 -52.32 -73.11
CA VAL A 483 -30.30 -51.49 -73.89
C VAL A 483 -30.82 -52.24 -75.11
N VAL A 484 -29.96 -52.93 -75.86
CA VAL A 484 -30.40 -53.72 -77.01
C VAL A 484 -31.27 -54.89 -76.56
N ALA A 485 -30.89 -55.61 -75.49
CA ALA A 485 -31.73 -56.68 -74.94
C ALA A 485 -33.11 -56.14 -74.53
N LEU A 486 -33.18 -54.98 -73.88
CA LEU A 486 -34.43 -54.33 -73.51
C LEU A 486 -35.25 -53.94 -74.74
N LEU A 487 -34.64 -53.30 -75.75
CA LEU A 487 -35.33 -52.93 -77.00
C LEU A 487 -35.89 -54.17 -77.72
N THR A 488 -35.15 -55.28 -77.71
CA THR A 488 -35.62 -56.52 -78.35
C THR A 488 -36.79 -57.14 -77.62
N LEU A 489 -36.85 -56.97 -76.30
CA LEU A 489 -37.97 -57.41 -75.46
C LEU A 489 -39.20 -56.50 -75.67
N ILE A 490 -38.99 -55.19 -75.82
CA ILE A 490 -40.06 -54.21 -76.07
C ILE A 490 -40.68 -54.37 -77.47
N PHE A 491 -39.87 -54.58 -78.51
CA PHE A 491 -40.33 -54.72 -79.90
C PHE A 491 -40.64 -56.18 -80.32
N ALA A 492 -40.71 -57.10 -79.36
CA ALA A 492 -40.91 -58.54 -79.58
C ALA A 492 -42.26 -58.92 -80.23
N PHE A 493 -43.23 -58.00 -80.36
CA PHE A 493 -44.50 -58.24 -81.06
C PHE A 493 -44.34 -58.42 -82.58
N THR A 494 -43.19 -58.03 -83.15
CA THR A 494 -42.87 -58.24 -84.57
C THR A 494 -41.90 -59.42 -84.73
N LEU A 495 -42.34 -60.49 -85.41
CA LEU A 495 -41.59 -61.76 -85.56
C LEU A 495 -40.18 -61.62 -86.19
N VAL A 496 -39.88 -60.48 -86.83
CA VAL A 496 -38.59 -60.21 -87.49
C VAL A 496 -37.54 -59.60 -86.53
N CYS A 497 -37.95 -58.93 -85.46
CA CYS A 497 -37.03 -58.18 -84.59
C CYS A 497 -36.28 -59.05 -83.56
N ILE A 498 -36.86 -60.18 -83.15
CA ILE A 498 -36.27 -61.07 -82.14
C ILE A 498 -34.91 -61.67 -82.60
N PRO A 499 -34.77 -62.29 -83.79
CA PRO A 499 -33.50 -62.88 -84.19
C PRO A 499 -32.39 -61.84 -84.42
N VAL A 500 -32.72 -60.69 -85.02
CA VAL A 500 -31.76 -59.58 -85.22
C VAL A 500 -31.28 -59.04 -83.88
N GLY A 501 -32.20 -58.90 -82.94
CA GLY A 501 -31.94 -58.50 -81.57
C GLY A 501 -30.98 -59.40 -80.82
N LEU A 502 -31.26 -60.70 -80.86
CA LEU A 502 -30.46 -61.71 -80.16
C LEU A 502 -29.03 -61.78 -80.71
N VAL A 503 -28.85 -61.63 -82.03
CA VAL A 503 -27.52 -61.56 -82.66
C VAL A 503 -26.75 -60.32 -82.20
N LEU A 504 -27.40 -59.15 -82.12
CA LEU A 504 -26.77 -57.92 -81.61
C LEU A 504 -26.38 -58.04 -80.14
N VAL A 505 -27.23 -58.63 -79.29
CA VAL A 505 -26.93 -58.85 -77.87
C VAL A 505 -25.72 -59.77 -77.70
N VAL A 506 -25.68 -60.89 -78.43
CA VAL A 506 -24.54 -61.82 -78.38
C VAL A 506 -23.27 -61.18 -78.93
N GLY A 507 -23.35 -60.44 -80.04
CA GLY A 507 -22.22 -59.72 -80.63
C GLY A 507 -21.64 -58.67 -79.69
N LEU A 508 -22.50 -57.85 -79.07
CA LEU A 508 -22.08 -56.85 -78.08
C LEU A 508 -21.55 -57.48 -76.80
N TYR A 509 -22.08 -58.64 -76.37
CA TYR A 509 -21.57 -59.35 -75.20
C TYR A 509 -20.19 -59.96 -75.46
N GLN A 510 -19.96 -60.51 -76.66
CA GLN A 510 -18.62 -60.98 -77.07
C GLN A 510 -17.64 -59.82 -77.16
N LEU A 511 -18.06 -58.67 -77.69
CA LEU A 511 -17.25 -57.45 -77.72
C LEU A 511 -16.92 -56.97 -76.29
N TYR A 512 -17.88 -56.98 -75.38
CA TYR A 512 -17.64 -56.69 -73.96
C TYR A 512 -16.63 -57.67 -73.35
N GLY A 513 -16.77 -58.97 -73.64
CA GLY A 513 -15.83 -60.00 -73.20
C GLY A 513 -14.41 -59.78 -73.74
N TYR A 514 -14.27 -59.34 -74.99
CA TYR A 514 -13.00 -59.01 -75.63
C TYR A 514 -12.37 -57.75 -75.02
N LEU A 515 -13.14 -56.67 -74.90
CA LEU A 515 -12.68 -55.41 -74.28
C LEU A 515 -12.31 -55.58 -72.81
N ARG A 516 -13.04 -56.41 -72.06
CA ARG A 516 -12.74 -56.69 -70.64
C ARG A 516 -11.46 -57.50 -70.46
N ARG A 517 -11.13 -58.39 -71.41
CA ARG A 517 -9.82 -59.07 -71.40
C ARG A 517 -8.69 -58.08 -71.69
N ALA A 518 -8.87 -57.22 -72.69
CA ALA A 518 -7.89 -56.16 -73.00
C ALA A 518 -7.67 -55.22 -71.80
N GLN A 519 -8.73 -54.78 -71.11
CA GLN A 519 -8.61 -53.92 -69.94
C GLN A 519 -7.86 -54.59 -68.77
N ARG A 520 -8.13 -55.87 -68.49
CA ARG A 520 -7.42 -56.60 -67.42
C ARG A 520 -5.92 -56.73 -67.70
N GLU A 521 -5.53 -56.81 -68.97
CA GLU A 521 -4.12 -56.86 -69.35
C GLU A 521 -3.44 -55.48 -69.17
N ILE A 522 -4.15 -54.40 -69.49
CA ILE A 522 -3.67 -53.02 -69.22
C ILE A 522 -3.47 -52.80 -67.72
N GLU A 523 -4.42 -53.21 -66.88
CA GLU A 523 -4.33 -53.09 -65.42
C GLU A 523 -3.16 -53.90 -64.82
N ARG A 524 -2.74 -55.00 -65.47
CA ARG A 524 -1.54 -55.75 -65.07
C ARG A 524 -0.26 -54.99 -65.43
N LEU A 525 -0.19 -54.40 -66.62
CA LEU A 525 0.98 -53.66 -67.08
C LEU A 525 1.19 -52.36 -66.27
N THR A 526 0.11 -51.68 -65.88
CA THR A 526 0.18 -50.44 -65.09
C THR A 526 0.39 -50.66 -63.59
N SER A 527 0.29 -51.90 -63.08
CA SER A 527 0.54 -52.23 -61.67
C SER A 527 2.01 -52.06 -61.25
N VAL A 528 2.92 -51.92 -62.21
CA VAL A 528 4.35 -51.70 -61.98
C VAL A 528 4.67 -50.21 -61.78
N HIS A 529 3.77 -49.29 -62.15
CA HIS A 529 3.99 -47.85 -62.03
C HIS A 529 4.12 -47.41 -60.56
N PRO A 530 5.11 -46.58 -60.17
CA PRO A 530 5.34 -46.17 -58.78
C PRO A 530 4.10 -45.65 -58.07
N ASP A 531 3.31 -44.80 -58.74
CA ASP A 531 2.07 -44.23 -58.19
C ASP A 531 0.97 -45.27 -57.91
N ASN A 532 1.05 -46.45 -58.53
CA ASN A 532 0.09 -47.55 -58.37
C ASN A 532 0.61 -48.66 -57.43
N GLN A 533 1.81 -48.53 -56.86
CA GLN A 533 2.41 -49.48 -55.92
C GLN A 533 1.89 -49.25 -54.49
N THR A 534 0.59 -49.40 -54.26
CA THR A 534 0.00 -49.31 -52.91
C THR A 534 0.02 -50.67 -52.19
N PRO A 535 -0.11 -50.71 -50.85
CA PRO A 535 -0.25 -51.96 -50.10
C PRO A 535 -1.46 -52.81 -50.58
N GLU A 536 -2.54 -52.17 -50.99
CA GLU A 536 -3.76 -52.81 -51.50
C GLU A 536 -3.59 -53.35 -52.93
N ALA A 537 -2.68 -52.78 -53.71
CA ALA A 537 -2.37 -53.27 -55.06
C ALA A 537 -1.77 -54.69 -55.01
N VAL A 538 -1.03 -55.02 -53.95
CA VAL A 538 -0.42 -56.34 -53.74
C VAL A 538 -1.48 -57.45 -53.64
N ASP A 539 -2.66 -57.15 -53.07
CA ASP A 539 -3.76 -58.12 -52.92
C ASP A 539 -4.40 -58.49 -54.26
N ARG A 540 -4.26 -57.63 -55.28
CA ARG A 540 -4.78 -57.86 -56.64
C ARG A 540 -3.83 -58.68 -57.51
N LEU A 541 -2.61 -58.96 -57.03
CA LEU A 541 -1.65 -59.78 -57.77
C LEU A 541 -2.14 -61.23 -57.91
N PRO A 542 -1.90 -61.87 -59.07
CA PRO A 542 -2.36 -63.23 -59.32
C PRO A 542 -1.83 -64.23 -58.28
N ARG A 543 -2.58 -65.31 -58.06
CA ARG A 543 -2.15 -66.41 -57.18
C ARG A 543 -1.40 -67.48 -57.96
N SER A 544 -0.31 -67.99 -57.40
CA SER A 544 0.55 -68.99 -58.06
C SER A 544 0.91 -70.13 -57.11
N PRO A 545 0.48 -71.38 -57.37
CA PRO A 545 0.72 -72.52 -56.49
C PRO A 545 2.17 -73.04 -56.53
N ASN A 546 2.97 -72.64 -57.53
CA ASN A 546 4.35 -73.06 -57.73
C ASN A 546 5.33 -71.88 -57.83
N PHE A 547 5.00 -70.71 -57.26
CA PHE A 547 5.91 -69.57 -57.24
C PHE A 547 7.17 -69.89 -56.42
N VAL A 548 8.33 -69.61 -57.01
CA VAL A 548 9.68 -69.73 -56.43
C VAL A 548 10.50 -68.54 -56.92
N LEU A 549 11.35 -67.97 -56.05
CA LEU A 549 12.32 -66.94 -56.43
C LEU A 549 13.47 -67.59 -57.22
N SER A 550 13.64 -67.18 -58.46
CA SER A 550 14.66 -67.70 -59.36
C SER A 550 15.57 -66.59 -59.87
N GLU A 551 16.82 -66.91 -60.20
CA GLU A 551 17.74 -65.95 -60.79
C GLU A 551 17.26 -65.46 -62.17
N PRO A 552 17.57 -64.20 -62.54
CA PRO A 552 17.27 -63.66 -63.86
C PRO A 552 17.85 -64.56 -64.97
N GLY A 553 17.02 -64.99 -65.92
CA GLY A 553 17.43 -65.83 -67.06
C GLY A 553 17.25 -67.34 -66.88
N SER A 554 16.81 -67.81 -65.71
CA SER A 554 16.56 -69.24 -65.40
C SER A 554 15.45 -69.92 -66.21
N GLY A 555 14.71 -69.17 -67.04
CA GLY A 555 13.63 -69.69 -67.91
C GLY A 555 12.39 -70.18 -67.16
N PHE A 556 12.40 -70.18 -65.82
CA PHE A 556 11.28 -70.61 -65.00
C PHE A 556 10.10 -69.64 -65.13
N ARG A 557 8.90 -70.19 -65.36
CA ARG A 557 7.65 -69.42 -65.45
C ARG A 557 6.64 -69.99 -64.46
N PRO A 558 6.23 -69.22 -63.43
CA PRO A 558 5.22 -69.67 -62.48
C PRO A 558 3.88 -69.90 -63.18
N THR A 559 3.17 -70.95 -62.79
CA THR A 559 1.81 -71.22 -63.25
C THR A 559 0.80 -70.45 -62.42
N LEU A 560 -0.27 -69.98 -63.05
CA LEU A 560 -1.38 -69.31 -62.39
C LEU A 560 -2.35 -70.36 -61.82
N GLY A 561 -2.80 -70.17 -60.58
CA GLY A 561 -3.75 -71.08 -59.94
C GLY A 561 -4.59 -70.38 -58.87
N ASN A 562 -5.37 -71.17 -58.12
CA ASN A 562 -6.32 -70.64 -57.13
C ASN A 562 -5.73 -70.48 -55.72
N ARG A 563 -4.50 -70.96 -55.50
CA ARG A 563 -3.78 -70.89 -54.21
C ARG A 563 -2.35 -70.40 -54.44
N ASP A 564 -1.79 -69.70 -53.46
CA ASP A 564 -0.38 -69.29 -53.45
C ASP A 564 0.50 -70.38 -52.83
N SER A 565 1.74 -70.51 -53.30
CA SER A 565 2.80 -71.26 -52.61
C SER A 565 3.21 -70.53 -51.31
N ALA A 566 3.86 -71.24 -50.39
CA ALA A 566 4.35 -70.61 -49.15
C ALA A 566 5.34 -69.46 -49.43
N GLU A 567 6.09 -69.53 -50.53
CA GLU A 567 7.04 -68.51 -50.95
C GLU A 567 6.34 -67.29 -51.58
N ALA A 568 5.29 -67.50 -52.38
CA ALA A 568 4.45 -66.40 -52.88
C ALA A 568 3.79 -65.60 -51.75
N VAL A 569 3.31 -66.27 -50.70
CA VAL A 569 2.73 -65.59 -49.53
C VAL A 569 3.78 -64.68 -48.87
N ARG A 570 4.98 -65.19 -48.61
CA ARG A 570 6.07 -64.40 -48.01
C ARG A 570 6.46 -63.21 -48.90
N PHE A 571 6.59 -63.43 -50.20
CA PHE A 571 6.95 -62.38 -51.14
C PHE A 571 5.88 -61.26 -51.21
N LYS A 572 4.59 -61.63 -51.25
CA LYS A 572 3.49 -60.65 -51.18
C LYS A 572 3.49 -59.89 -49.84
N THR A 573 3.75 -60.56 -48.72
CA THR A 573 3.89 -59.86 -47.42
C THR A 573 5.03 -58.84 -47.46
N SER A 574 6.22 -59.23 -47.92
CA SER A 574 7.36 -58.30 -48.03
C SER A 574 7.10 -57.14 -48.99
N LEU A 575 6.44 -57.37 -50.13
CA LEU A 575 6.04 -56.31 -51.04
C LEU A 575 5.07 -55.32 -50.39
N ARG A 576 4.11 -55.82 -49.59
CA ARG A 576 3.19 -54.97 -48.84
C ARG A 576 3.96 -54.08 -47.88
N ASP A 577 4.87 -54.66 -47.11
CA ASP A 577 5.67 -53.92 -46.12
C ASP A 577 6.54 -52.83 -46.80
N ILE A 578 7.15 -53.14 -47.95
CA ILE A 578 7.94 -52.18 -48.72
C ILE A 578 7.07 -51.04 -49.25
N ASN A 579 5.91 -51.35 -49.83
CA ASN A 579 4.98 -50.31 -50.34
C ASN A 579 4.47 -49.42 -49.20
N THR A 580 4.18 -50.00 -48.02
CA THR A 580 3.81 -49.24 -46.83
C THR A 580 4.94 -48.32 -46.38
N LEU A 581 6.18 -48.81 -46.33
CA LEU A 581 7.36 -48.01 -45.98
C LEU A 581 7.56 -46.84 -46.95
N LEU A 582 7.45 -47.09 -48.26
CA LEU A 582 7.61 -46.05 -49.29
C LEU A 582 6.53 -44.98 -49.18
N MET A 583 5.27 -45.37 -48.98
CA MET A 583 4.16 -44.43 -48.81
C MET A 583 4.35 -43.56 -47.56
N ILE A 584 4.70 -44.17 -46.42
CA ILE A 584 4.98 -43.43 -45.18
C ILE A 584 6.19 -42.51 -45.34
N SER A 585 7.26 -42.98 -46.00
CA SER A 585 8.46 -42.17 -46.26
C SER A 585 8.16 -40.97 -47.17
N GLN A 586 7.30 -41.13 -48.18
CA GLN A 586 6.88 -40.03 -49.04
C GLN A 586 6.04 -39.01 -48.28
N GLN A 587 5.12 -39.47 -47.42
CA GLN A 587 4.32 -38.58 -46.57
C GLN A 587 5.19 -37.86 -45.53
N ALA A 588 6.12 -38.56 -44.87
CA ALA A 588 7.03 -37.98 -43.88
C ALA A 588 8.06 -37.02 -44.51
N GLY A 589 8.46 -37.26 -45.76
CA GLY A 589 9.37 -36.41 -46.54
C GLY A 589 8.68 -35.23 -47.24
N ALA A 590 7.36 -35.10 -47.15
CA ALA A 590 6.62 -34.02 -47.79
C ALA A 590 6.90 -32.70 -47.07
N VAL A 591 7.64 -31.80 -47.74
CA VAL A 591 7.86 -30.44 -47.25
C VAL A 591 6.56 -29.65 -47.44
N PRO A 592 6.01 -29.02 -46.39
CA PRO A 592 4.81 -28.21 -46.54
C PRO A 592 5.06 -27.06 -47.53
N PRO A 593 4.11 -26.76 -48.43
CA PRO A 593 4.29 -25.70 -49.40
C PRO A 593 4.41 -24.35 -48.68
N LEU A 594 5.48 -23.62 -48.98
CA LEU A 594 5.69 -22.27 -48.49
C LEU A 594 4.56 -21.37 -49.01
N LYS A 595 4.06 -20.47 -48.15
CA LYS A 595 2.95 -19.56 -48.48
C LYS A 595 3.46 -18.16 -48.80
N GLY A 596 2.74 -17.45 -49.66
CA GLY A 596 2.93 -16.01 -49.85
C GLY A 596 2.60 -15.25 -48.57
N VAL A 597 3.25 -14.11 -48.38
CA VAL A 597 3.10 -13.27 -47.19
C VAL A 597 2.64 -11.86 -47.58
N ASP A 598 1.70 -11.31 -46.81
CA ASP A 598 1.23 -9.95 -47.00
C ASP A 598 2.27 -8.95 -46.44
N LEU A 599 3.05 -8.39 -47.35
CA LEU A 599 4.08 -7.42 -47.01
C LEU A 599 3.51 -6.08 -46.53
N ASN A 600 2.26 -5.73 -46.83
CA ASN A 600 1.63 -4.52 -46.31
C ASN A 600 1.33 -4.67 -44.82
N VAL A 601 0.82 -5.82 -44.40
CA VAL A 601 0.56 -6.10 -42.98
C VAL A 601 1.87 -6.09 -42.18
N LEU A 602 2.89 -6.78 -42.70
CA LEU A 602 4.21 -6.80 -42.06
C LEU A 602 4.91 -5.44 -42.06
N GLY A 603 4.82 -4.71 -43.17
CA GLY A 603 5.37 -3.37 -43.32
C GLY A 603 4.71 -2.37 -42.37
N THR A 604 3.38 -2.41 -42.25
CA THR A 604 2.62 -1.61 -41.28
C THR A 604 3.07 -1.92 -39.85
N ALA A 605 3.20 -3.21 -39.50
CA ALA A 605 3.67 -3.61 -38.18
C ALA A 605 5.09 -3.13 -37.89
N MET A 606 6.02 -3.22 -38.86
CA MET A 606 7.40 -2.78 -38.67
C MET A 606 7.54 -1.25 -38.58
N VAL A 607 6.88 -0.50 -39.48
CA VAL A 607 6.93 0.97 -39.48
C VAL A 607 6.20 1.53 -38.25
N GLY A 608 5.09 0.90 -37.86
CA GLY A 608 4.35 1.22 -36.63
C GLY A 608 5.15 0.94 -35.37
N ALA A 609 5.85 -0.20 -35.30
CA ALA A 609 6.73 -0.53 -34.17
C ALA A 609 7.92 0.44 -34.01
N LEU A 610 8.30 1.12 -35.09
CA LEU A 610 9.33 2.16 -35.10
C LEU A 610 8.79 3.57 -34.87
N ASN A 611 7.48 3.74 -34.60
CA ASN A 611 6.91 5.04 -34.26
C ASN A 611 7.59 5.60 -32.99
N PRO A 612 8.34 6.71 -33.07
CA PRO A 612 9.06 7.27 -31.93
C PRO A 612 8.16 7.71 -30.78
N GLN A 613 6.90 8.06 -31.05
CA GLN A 613 5.93 8.40 -30.01
C GLN A 613 5.65 7.23 -29.06
N VAL A 614 5.86 5.98 -29.50
CA VAL A 614 5.64 4.77 -28.69
C VAL A 614 6.97 4.10 -28.32
N ALA A 615 7.91 4.01 -29.25
CA ALA A 615 9.15 3.27 -29.07
C ALA A 615 10.12 3.94 -28.09
N VAL A 616 10.21 5.28 -28.11
CA VAL A 616 11.11 6.03 -27.22
C VAL A 616 10.59 5.99 -25.78
N PRO A 617 9.32 6.33 -25.47
CA PRO A 617 8.80 6.23 -24.10
C PRO A 617 8.91 4.82 -23.52
N LYS A 618 8.53 3.77 -24.27
CA LYS A 618 8.64 2.38 -23.82
C LYS A 618 10.09 1.98 -23.47
N ARG A 619 11.06 2.45 -24.26
CA ARG A 619 12.48 2.18 -23.99
C ARG A 619 12.93 2.91 -22.72
N THR A 620 12.55 4.17 -22.55
CA THR A 620 12.96 4.97 -21.40
C THR A 620 12.35 4.44 -20.11
N TRP A 621 11.06 4.09 -20.11
CA TRP A 621 10.40 3.49 -18.94
C TRP A 621 11.00 2.14 -18.54
N ASN A 622 11.47 1.34 -19.49
CA ASN A 622 12.19 0.10 -19.17
C ASN A 622 13.62 0.32 -18.64
N SER A 623 14.13 1.55 -18.67
CA SER A 623 15.49 1.90 -18.21
C SER A 623 15.52 2.66 -16.88
N ILE A 624 14.36 3.10 -16.39
CA ILE A 624 14.20 3.88 -15.16
C ILE A 624 13.29 3.07 -14.23
N PHE A 625 13.75 2.81 -13.02
CA PHE A 625 12.89 2.28 -11.97
C PHE A 625 12.21 3.45 -11.24
N LEU A 626 10.88 3.42 -11.16
CA LEU A 626 10.11 4.36 -10.35
C LEU A 626 9.38 3.58 -9.24
N PRO A 627 9.44 4.04 -7.98
CA PRO A 627 8.58 3.52 -6.91
C PRO A 627 7.10 3.70 -7.24
N ASP A 628 6.24 2.84 -6.72
CA ASP A 628 4.80 2.83 -7.06
C ASP A 628 4.09 4.13 -6.69
N ARG A 629 4.53 4.84 -5.63
CA ARG A 629 4.01 6.18 -5.29
C ARG A 629 4.23 7.24 -6.38
N ILE A 630 5.38 7.21 -7.05
CA ILE A 630 5.69 8.14 -8.15
C ILE A 630 4.96 7.68 -9.42
N LYS A 631 4.78 6.36 -9.60
CA LYS A 631 3.93 5.83 -10.68
C LYS A 631 2.48 6.28 -10.52
N LEU A 632 1.95 6.38 -9.30
CA LEU A 632 0.57 6.83 -9.02
C LEU A 632 0.31 8.27 -9.49
N GLY A 633 1.26 9.19 -9.28
CA GLY A 633 1.20 10.55 -9.87
C GLY A 633 1.30 10.56 -11.39
N LEU A 634 1.97 9.55 -11.98
CA LEU A 634 2.05 9.33 -13.43
C LEU A 634 0.87 8.50 -13.98
N SER A 635 0.05 7.88 -13.12
CA SER A 635 -1.01 6.90 -13.46
C SER A 635 -2.44 7.43 -13.28
N ILE A 636 -2.62 8.75 -13.39
CA ILE A 636 -3.82 9.28 -14.07
C ILE A 636 -3.84 8.61 -15.49
N PRO A 637 -4.97 8.50 -16.23
CA PRO A 637 -4.97 7.87 -17.57
C PRO A 637 -4.15 8.62 -18.66
N ILE A 638 -3.00 9.17 -18.30
CA ILE A 638 -1.96 9.83 -19.10
C ILE A 638 -0.94 8.79 -19.57
N ALA A 639 -1.39 7.57 -19.90
CA ALA A 639 -0.61 6.68 -20.77
C ALA A 639 -0.32 7.34 -22.16
N GLU A 640 -0.87 8.53 -22.42
CA GLU A 640 -0.73 9.32 -23.64
C GLU A 640 0.39 10.40 -23.59
N VAL A 641 0.85 10.87 -22.42
CA VAL A 641 1.87 11.95 -22.36
C VAL A 641 3.12 11.51 -21.60
N PHE A 642 4.24 11.42 -22.32
CA PHE A 642 5.56 11.13 -21.78
C PHE A 642 6.11 12.35 -21.02
N VAL A 643 5.74 12.49 -19.75
CA VAL A 643 6.09 13.60 -18.84
C VAL A 643 7.22 13.22 -17.89
N GLU A 644 7.80 14.24 -17.24
CA GLU A 644 8.80 14.08 -16.19
C GLU A 644 8.19 13.41 -14.95
N ALA A 645 9.03 12.72 -14.16
CA ALA A 645 8.62 12.18 -12.88
C ALA A 645 8.52 13.33 -11.88
N MET A 646 7.29 13.66 -11.48
CA MET A 646 7.04 14.59 -10.40
C MET A 646 7.09 13.81 -9.08
N ALA A 647 7.80 14.37 -8.11
CA ALA A 647 7.87 13.84 -6.75
C ALA A 647 7.45 14.95 -5.79
N TYR A 648 6.74 14.57 -4.74
CA TYR A 648 6.50 15.47 -3.62
C TYR A 648 7.16 14.88 -2.37
N PRO A 649 7.80 15.72 -1.52
CA PRO A 649 8.33 15.28 -0.24
C PRO A 649 7.20 14.98 0.74
N GLU A 650 7.43 14.06 1.67
CA GLU A 650 6.49 13.71 2.73
C GLU A 650 7.11 14.04 4.10
N PHE A 651 6.33 14.70 4.96
CA PHE A 651 6.76 15.07 6.31
C PHE A 651 5.90 14.40 7.37
N ASP A 652 6.58 13.74 8.32
CA ASP A 652 5.95 13.08 9.48
C ASP A 652 6.00 13.94 10.74
N THR A 653 6.46 15.18 10.61
CA THR A 653 6.49 16.10 11.76
C THR A 653 5.06 16.49 12.11
N PRO A 654 4.64 16.40 13.39
CA PRO A 654 3.32 16.85 13.81
C PRO A 654 3.22 18.37 13.69
N MET A 655 2.30 18.85 12.87
CA MET A 655 2.20 20.28 12.52
C MET A 655 1.58 21.17 13.61
N TYR A 656 0.94 20.61 14.64
CA TYR A 656 0.51 21.42 15.80
C TYR A 656 1.71 22.08 16.51
N LYS A 657 2.88 21.43 16.51
CA LYS A 657 4.04 21.88 17.29
C LYS A 657 4.65 23.17 16.73
N PRO A 658 4.97 23.29 15.42
CA PRO A 658 5.36 24.56 14.82
C PRO A 658 4.34 25.69 15.02
N LEU A 659 3.04 25.38 15.09
CA LEU A 659 2.00 26.37 15.37
C LEU A 659 2.08 26.87 16.83
N VAL A 660 2.20 25.95 17.78
CA VAL A 660 2.40 26.28 19.21
C VAL A 660 3.71 27.06 19.43
N ASP A 661 4.78 26.72 18.72
CA ASP A 661 6.08 27.40 18.79
C ASP A 661 5.99 28.86 18.31
N LEU A 662 5.06 29.20 17.40
CA LEU A 662 4.75 30.59 17.05
C LEU A 662 3.98 31.29 18.17
N SER A 663 2.86 30.69 18.60
CA SER A 663 2.08 31.17 19.74
C SER A 663 1.05 30.12 20.17
N SER A 664 0.97 29.85 21.47
CA SER A 664 -0.03 28.94 22.05
C SER A 664 -1.47 29.40 21.81
N GLU A 665 -1.70 30.71 21.68
CA GLU A 665 -3.03 31.28 21.39
C GLU A 665 -3.52 30.98 19.98
N LEU A 666 -2.62 30.72 19.02
CA LEU A 666 -3.01 30.37 17.65
C LEU A 666 -3.49 28.93 17.54
N PHE A 667 -3.01 28.06 18.44
CA PHE A 667 -3.44 26.68 18.53
C PHE A 667 -4.78 26.57 19.27
N LEU A 668 -4.86 27.17 20.46
CA LEU A 668 -6.06 27.18 21.29
C LEU A 668 -6.26 28.59 21.85
N PRO A 669 -7.16 29.39 21.26
CA PRO A 669 -7.46 30.72 21.78
C PRO A 669 -8.01 30.65 23.20
N ASN A 670 -7.64 31.63 24.02
CA ASN A 670 -8.07 31.72 25.42
C ASN A 670 -7.62 30.54 26.31
N ILE A 671 -6.52 29.86 25.96
CA ILE A 671 -5.96 28.75 26.74
C ILE A 671 -5.63 29.12 28.20
N GLN A 672 -5.35 30.40 28.47
CA GLN A 672 -5.12 30.94 29.81
C GLN A 672 -6.32 30.81 30.75
N LEU A 673 -7.54 30.64 30.23
CA LEU A 673 -8.75 30.45 31.03
C LEU A 673 -8.83 29.06 31.67
N ILE A 674 -8.06 28.08 31.19
CA ILE A 674 -7.97 26.77 31.82
C ILE A 674 -7.14 26.91 33.11
N GLU A 675 -7.74 26.77 34.28
CA GLU A 675 -7.03 27.00 35.54
C GLU A 675 -5.98 25.93 35.86
N GLN A 676 -5.03 26.26 36.75
CA GLN A 676 -4.01 25.32 37.21
C GLN A 676 -4.63 24.17 38.03
N ASN A 677 -4.11 22.96 37.83
CA ASN A 677 -4.60 21.72 38.46
C ASN A 677 -6.04 21.38 38.05
N THR A 678 -6.32 21.48 36.75
CA THR A 678 -7.63 21.19 36.17
C THR A 678 -7.53 19.99 35.24
N ILE A 679 -8.58 19.16 35.26
CA ILE A 679 -8.88 18.16 34.23
C ILE A 679 -10.22 18.52 33.59
N THR A 680 -10.26 18.56 32.26
CA THR A 680 -11.47 18.94 31.51
C THR A 680 -11.49 18.30 30.13
N LEU A 681 -12.61 18.40 29.42
CA LEU A 681 -12.82 17.86 28.08
C LEU A 681 -13.04 18.98 27.06
N LEU A 682 -12.39 18.84 25.91
CA LEU A 682 -12.62 19.65 24.71
C LEU A 682 -13.06 18.73 23.57
N LYS A 683 -13.58 19.29 22.49
CA LYS A 683 -13.82 18.57 21.23
C LYS A 683 -12.92 19.11 20.13
N THR A 684 -12.55 18.27 19.17
CA THR A 684 -11.75 18.70 18.01
C THR A 684 -12.53 19.67 17.13
N ASN A 685 -11.79 20.48 16.36
CA ASN A 685 -12.36 21.31 15.32
C ASN A 685 -11.72 20.93 13.98
N GLN A 686 -12.33 19.96 13.29
CA GLN A 686 -11.77 19.41 12.06
C GLN A 686 -11.69 20.46 10.93
N LYS A 687 -12.65 21.40 10.86
CA LYS A 687 -12.62 22.49 9.88
C LYS A 687 -11.37 23.37 10.05
N PHE A 688 -10.98 23.68 11.29
CA PHE A 688 -9.74 24.41 11.57
C PHE A 688 -8.51 23.62 11.12
N ILE A 689 -8.43 22.34 11.46
CA ILE A 689 -7.29 21.47 11.14
C ILE A 689 -7.14 21.37 9.62
N GLU A 690 -8.21 21.07 8.90
CA GLU A 690 -8.22 21.02 7.44
C GLU A 690 -7.76 22.34 6.84
N ALA A 691 -8.28 23.48 7.33
CA ALA A 691 -7.93 24.77 6.78
C ALA A 691 -6.46 25.14 6.98
N TYR A 692 -5.94 24.92 8.18
CA TYR A 692 -4.53 25.09 8.52
C TYR A 692 -3.64 24.21 7.63
N MET A 693 -4.01 22.95 7.44
CA MET A 693 -3.26 21.99 6.63
C MET A 693 -3.28 22.33 5.14
N VAL A 694 -4.39 22.82 4.59
CA VAL A 694 -4.46 23.32 3.21
C VAL A 694 -3.53 24.51 3.03
N GLY A 695 -3.51 25.45 3.97
CA GLY A 695 -2.61 26.61 3.96
C GLY A 695 -1.13 26.22 3.94
N LEU A 696 -0.72 25.33 4.85
CA LEU A 696 0.64 24.75 4.89
C LEU A 696 1.04 24.16 3.54
N ASN A 697 0.19 23.29 2.97
CA ASN A 697 0.50 22.60 1.72
C ASN A 697 0.52 23.56 0.52
N HIS A 698 -0.36 24.57 0.51
CA HIS A 698 -0.39 25.58 -0.54
C HIS A 698 0.89 26.42 -0.56
N GLU A 699 1.33 26.94 0.58
CA GLU A 699 2.54 27.77 0.61
C GLU A 699 3.79 26.93 0.30
N PHE A 700 3.86 25.70 0.82
CA PHE A 700 5.00 24.84 0.52
C PHE A 700 5.03 24.42 -0.96
N ALA A 701 3.88 24.21 -1.61
CA ALA A 701 3.83 24.03 -3.07
C ALA A 701 4.37 25.22 -3.85
N ARG A 702 4.15 26.46 -3.37
CA ARG A 702 4.70 27.68 -3.98
C ARG A 702 6.20 27.74 -3.81
N GLU A 703 6.70 27.47 -2.60
CA GLU A 703 8.14 27.47 -2.32
C GLU A 703 8.87 26.38 -3.13
N LEU A 704 8.30 25.17 -3.22
CA LEU A 704 8.89 24.11 -4.04
C LEU A 704 8.99 24.53 -5.51
N LEU A 705 7.96 25.15 -6.08
CA LEU A 705 8.00 25.65 -7.45
C LEU A 705 9.03 26.78 -7.60
N TRP A 706 9.05 27.74 -6.67
CA TRP A 706 10.00 28.85 -6.65
C TRP A 706 11.46 28.39 -6.59
N ARG A 707 11.72 27.30 -5.86
CA ARG A 707 13.04 26.66 -5.71
C ARG A 707 13.36 25.65 -6.82
N GLU A 708 12.57 25.61 -7.90
CA GLU A 708 12.71 24.68 -9.03
C GLU A 708 12.69 23.19 -8.64
N TYR A 709 11.99 22.84 -7.55
CA TYR A 709 11.77 21.44 -7.18
C TYR A 709 10.79 20.78 -8.17
N PRO A 710 11.03 19.52 -8.60
CA PRO A 710 10.17 18.82 -9.57
C PRO A 710 8.84 18.38 -8.94
N THR A 711 7.92 19.32 -8.76
CA THR A 711 6.55 19.12 -8.24
C THR A 711 5.50 19.58 -9.26
N ASP A 712 4.32 18.95 -9.21
CA ASP A 712 3.12 19.41 -9.93
C ASP A 712 2.25 20.33 -9.06
N GLN A 713 2.71 20.68 -7.86
CA GLN A 713 2.02 21.49 -6.85
C GLN A 713 0.74 20.86 -6.26
N ARG A 714 0.39 19.63 -6.66
CA ARG A 714 -0.81 18.90 -6.20
C ARG A 714 -0.51 17.92 -5.07
N GLY A 715 0.76 17.74 -4.74
CA GLY A 715 1.22 16.91 -3.63
C GLY A 715 0.63 17.34 -2.28
N SER A 716 0.51 16.38 -1.37
CA SER A 716 0.13 16.60 0.04
C SER A 716 1.35 16.31 0.89
N TYR A 717 2.15 17.35 1.12
CA TYR A 717 3.45 17.28 1.80
C TYR A 717 3.31 17.09 3.30
N PHE A 718 2.36 17.80 3.90
CA PHE A 718 2.03 17.73 5.33
C PHE A 718 0.64 17.11 5.47
N ARG A 719 0.56 15.97 6.15
CA ARG A 719 -0.71 15.27 6.43
C ARG A 719 -0.91 14.93 7.92
N GLN A 720 0.11 15.20 8.74
CA GLN A 720 0.09 14.95 10.18
C GLN A 720 -0.02 16.28 10.93
N PHE A 721 -1.14 16.50 11.58
CA PHE A 721 -1.36 17.58 12.53
C PHE A 721 -0.96 17.17 13.95
N TRP A 722 -1.51 16.07 14.49
CA TRP A 722 -1.30 15.61 15.87
C TRP A 722 -0.07 14.69 16.05
N ASP A 723 0.48 14.57 17.27
CA ASP A 723 1.55 13.57 17.55
C ASP A 723 0.93 12.20 17.84
N VAL A 724 1.28 11.20 17.03
CA VAL A 724 0.80 9.81 17.14
C VAL A 724 1.91 8.85 17.60
N SER A 725 3.05 9.37 18.05
CA SER A 725 4.22 8.54 18.38
C SER A 725 4.01 7.62 19.60
N SER A 726 3.06 7.94 20.48
CA SER A 726 2.69 7.12 21.63
C SER A 726 1.65 6.04 21.33
N PHE A 727 0.97 6.11 20.18
CA PHE A 727 -0.03 5.13 19.78
C PHE A 727 0.61 3.80 19.36
N PHE A 728 0.02 2.69 19.80
CA PHE A 728 0.48 1.34 19.51
C PHE A 728 -0.72 0.45 19.16
N ASP A 729 -0.71 -0.11 17.95
CA ASP A 729 -1.71 -1.09 17.49
C ASP A 729 -1.09 -2.50 17.57
N PRO A 730 -1.59 -3.39 18.45
CA PRO A 730 -1.05 -4.75 18.58
C PRO A 730 -1.36 -5.65 17.38
N ASP A 731 -2.32 -5.28 16.51
CA ASP A 731 -2.78 -6.11 15.40
C ASP A 731 -2.07 -5.79 14.07
N GLU A 732 -1.36 -4.65 13.95
CA GLU A 732 -0.70 -4.21 12.72
C GLU A 732 0.82 -4.05 12.92
N ASP A 733 1.57 -5.04 12.44
CA ASP A 733 3.05 -5.02 12.48
C ASP A 733 3.67 -4.09 11.41
N ASP A 734 2.93 -3.73 10.36
CA ASP A 734 3.42 -2.90 9.26
C ASP A 734 3.37 -1.40 9.60
N GLN A 735 4.53 -0.86 9.98
CA GLN A 735 4.67 0.55 10.37
C GLN A 735 4.23 1.53 9.28
N GLU A 736 4.37 1.21 7.99
CA GLU A 736 3.97 2.15 6.93
C GLU A 736 2.45 2.26 6.81
N LYS A 737 1.74 1.13 6.91
CA LYS A 737 0.27 1.12 6.92
C LYS A 737 -0.31 1.76 8.17
N LEU A 738 0.29 1.49 9.32
CA LEU A 738 -0.10 2.13 10.57
C LEU A 738 0.07 3.65 10.48
N ARG A 739 1.20 4.13 9.94
CA ARG A 739 1.42 5.57 9.72
C ARG A 739 0.40 6.18 8.76
N GLU A 740 0.05 5.50 7.68
CA GLU A 740 -0.97 5.99 6.75
C GLU A 740 -2.34 6.07 7.43
N LYS A 741 -2.74 5.02 8.17
CA LYS A 741 -3.99 4.97 8.94
C LYS A 741 -4.12 6.09 9.98
N LEU A 742 -3.01 6.54 10.56
CA LEU A 742 -2.98 7.55 11.62
C LEU A 742 -2.84 9.00 11.13
N ARG A 743 -2.73 9.24 9.82
CA ARG A 743 -2.74 10.61 9.29
C ARG A 743 -4.06 11.30 9.64
N ASP A 744 -4.03 12.62 9.79
CA ASP A 744 -5.22 13.40 10.12
C ASP A 744 -6.06 13.74 8.88
N ILE A 745 -5.41 13.84 7.71
CA ILE A 745 -6.08 14.15 6.45
C ILE A 745 -5.73 13.17 5.31
N PRO A 746 -6.70 12.81 4.44
CA PRO A 746 -6.42 12.09 3.22
C PRO A 746 -5.68 13.01 2.24
N PRO A 747 -5.03 12.48 1.19
CA PRO A 747 -4.35 13.31 0.21
C PRO A 747 -5.30 14.35 -0.41
N LEU A 748 -4.94 15.63 -0.31
CA LEU A 748 -5.75 16.79 -0.72
C LEU A 748 -6.26 16.70 -2.16
N HIS A 749 -5.47 16.11 -3.08
CA HIS A 749 -5.87 15.94 -4.48
C HIS A 749 -7.00 14.92 -4.71
N ARG A 750 -7.38 14.17 -3.67
CA ARG A 750 -8.49 13.20 -3.67
C ARG A 750 -9.76 13.74 -3.03
N TRP A 751 -9.70 14.94 -2.42
CA TRP A 751 -10.87 15.56 -1.82
C TRP A 751 -11.91 15.84 -2.90
N GLY A 752 -13.16 15.50 -2.61
CA GLY A 752 -14.26 15.70 -3.54
C GLY A 752 -14.44 17.19 -3.85
N ARG A 753 -14.94 17.50 -5.05
CA ARG A 753 -15.37 18.87 -5.36
C ARG A 753 -16.74 19.22 -4.79
N ALA A 754 -17.46 18.21 -4.30
CA ALA A 754 -18.77 18.31 -3.68
C ALA A 754 -18.72 18.10 -2.16
N SER A 755 -17.55 17.81 -1.58
CA SER A 755 -17.39 17.71 -0.13
C SER A 755 -17.22 19.10 0.49
N THR A 756 -17.64 19.22 1.74
CA THR A 756 -17.50 20.44 2.55
C THR A 756 -16.27 20.34 3.46
N LEU A 757 -15.86 21.46 4.05
CA LEU A 757 -14.78 21.46 5.01
C LEU A 757 -15.21 20.69 6.28
N GLY A 758 -14.29 19.95 6.88
CA GLY A 758 -14.53 19.13 8.08
C GLY A 758 -14.91 17.66 7.81
N GLN A 759 -15.14 17.27 6.55
CA GLN A 759 -15.51 15.90 6.16
C GLN A 759 -14.31 15.01 5.78
N HIS A 760 -13.09 15.52 5.92
CA HIS A 760 -11.86 14.87 5.45
C HIS A 760 -10.97 14.41 6.61
N ASP A 761 -11.58 13.89 7.68
CA ASP A 761 -10.81 13.08 8.64
C ASP A 761 -10.43 11.74 8.00
N HIS A 762 -9.15 11.40 8.07
CA HIS A 762 -8.65 10.14 7.50
C HIS A 762 -8.78 8.95 8.45
N ARG A 763 -8.92 9.19 9.75
CA ARG A 763 -9.06 8.14 10.77
C ARG A 763 -10.48 7.58 10.81
N GLU A 764 -11.45 8.40 10.43
CA GLU A 764 -12.85 8.04 10.40
C GLU A 764 -13.22 7.07 9.28
N THR A 765 -14.21 6.22 9.57
CA THR A 765 -14.67 5.21 8.62
C THR A 765 -15.78 5.79 7.73
N ASP A 766 -15.59 5.73 6.40
CA ASP A 766 -16.61 6.01 5.37
C ASP A 766 -17.48 7.27 5.57
N GLY A 767 -16.86 8.42 5.89
CA GLY A 767 -17.52 9.73 5.88
C GLY A 767 -18.38 10.05 7.10
N ALA A 768 -18.18 9.34 8.21
CA ALA A 768 -18.61 9.81 9.52
C ALA A 768 -17.96 11.17 9.81
N VAL A 769 -18.76 12.13 10.26
CA VAL A 769 -18.29 13.45 10.69
C VAL A 769 -18.46 13.49 12.21
N GLU A 770 -17.48 12.92 12.89
CA GLU A 770 -17.46 12.84 14.35
C GLU A 770 -16.34 13.71 14.88
N GLU A 771 -16.63 14.49 15.92
CA GLU A 771 -15.62 15.26 16.62
C GLU A 771 -15.16 14.49 17.84
N GLU A 772 -13.91 14.04 17.76
CA GLU A 772 -13.23 13.34 18.83
C GLU A 772 -13.14 14.20 20.11
N VAL A 773 -13.31 13.54 21.25
CA VAL A 773 -13.12 14.14 22.57
C VAL A 773 -11.62 14.18 22.92
N VAL A 774 -11.20 15.31 23.48
CA VAL A 774 -9.82 15.57 23.87
C VAL A 774 -9.76 15.88 25.36
N LEU A 775 -9.09 15.00 26.11
CA LEU A 775 -8.82 15.19 27.53
C LEU A 775 -7.69 16.20 27.72
N VAL A 776 -7.98 17.27 28.46
CA VAL A 776 -7.01 18.30 28.80
C VAL A 776 -6.62 18.19 30.27
N ILE A 777 -5.32 18.03 30.51
CA ILE A 777 -4.75 18.02 31.86
C ILE A 777 -3.77 19.18 31.99
N ARG A 778 -4.09 20.12 32.88
CA ARG A 778 -3.19 21.22 33.25
C ARG A 778 -2.72 21.05 34.69
N GLY A 779 -1.45 20.73 34.90
CA GLY A 779 -0.91 20.52 36.25
C GLY A 779 0.53 20.02 36.28
N GLU A 780 1.13 20.00 37.48
CA GLU A 780 2.51 19.50 37.66
C GLU A 780 2.65 17.97 37.54
N LEU A 781 1.53 17.24 37.56
CA LEU A 781 1.49 15.78 37.52
C LEU A 781 2.34 15.21 36.38
N LEU A 782 1.98 15.52 35.14
CA LEU A 782 2.64 14.98 33.94
C LEU A 782 4.01 15.60 33.68
N LYS A 783 4.34 16.71 34.35
CA LYS A 783 5.70 17.25 34.37
C LYS A 783 6.63 16.42 35.26
N LYS A 784 6.13 15.90 36.39
CA LYS A 784 6.90 15.07 37.33
C LYS A 784 6.88 13.58 36.95
N TYR A 785 5.73 13.11 36.44
CA TYR A 785 5.48 11.74 36.01
C TYR A 785 5.05 11.71 34.54
N PRO A 786 5.98 11.97 33.59
CA PRO A 786 5.67 11.96 32.17
C PRO A 786 5.33 10.57 31.62
N THR A 787 5.61 9.50 32.38
CA THR A 787 5.33 8.10 32.03
C THR A 787 4.01 7.59 32.61
N ALA A 788 3.17 8.48 33.16
CA ALA A 788 1.82 8.13 33.62
C ALA A 788 1.00 7.54 32.46
N VAL A 789 0.23 6.50 32.75
CA VAL A 789 -0.63 5.84 31.76
C VAL A 789 -1.98 6.52 31.77
N ILE A 790 -2.44 6.98 30.61
CA ILE A 790 -3.73 7.66 30.44
C ILE A 790 -4.54 6.85 29.43
N TYR A 791 -5.78 6.52 29.78
CA TYR A 791 -6.70 5.79 28.91
C TYR A 791 -8.15 6.07 29.31
N ALA A 792 -9.08 5.84 28.40
CA ALA A 792 -10.51 5.84 28.70
C ALA A 792 -10.95 4.41 29.05
N HIS A 793 -11.75 4.25 30.09
CA HIS A 793 -12.30 2.97 30.54
C HIS A 793 -13.82 3.02 30.58
N ARG A 794 -14.50 2.02 30.02
CA ARG A 794 -15.96 2.00 29.99
C ARG A 794 -16.54 1.93 31.40
N ALA A 795 -17.55 2.74 31.67
CA ALA A 795 -18.27 2.75 32.93
C ALA A 795 -19.36 1.67 32.95
N LYS A 796 -19.89 1.40 34.14
CA LYS A 796 -21.00 0.48 34.37
C LYS A 796 -21.94 1.07 35.42
N TRP A 797 -23.24 1.00 35.15
CA TRP A 797 -24.28 1.32 36.10
C TRP A 797 -24.36 0.27 37.21
N GLN A 798 -24.48 0.72 38.46
CA GLN A 798 -24.87 -0.16 39.55
C GLN A 798 -26.38 -0.41 39.46
N THR A 799 -26.82 -1.66 39.65
CA THR A 799 -28.23 -2.04 39.58
C THR A 799 -28.76 -2.37 40.97
N LYS A 800 -30.01 -1.99 41.25
CA LYS A 800 -30.74 -2.44 42.44
C LYS A 800 -31.10 -3.92 42.32
N ASP A 801 -31.55 -4.50 43.43
CA ASP A 801 -32.04 -5.90 43.48
C ASP A 801 -33.17 -6.21 42.47
N ASP A 802 -33.88 -5.17 41.96
CA ASP A 802 -34.95 -5.29 40.96
C ASP A 802 -34.47 -5.19 39.50
N GLY A 803 -33.16 -5.00 39.28
CA GLY A 803 -32.54 -4.86 37.95
C GLY A 803 -32.63 -3.46 37.34
N SER A 804 -33.18 -2.47 38.04
CA SER A 804 -33.16 -1.05 37.63
C SER A 804 -31.85 -0.37 38.00
N ILE A 805 -31.47 0.67 37.26
CA ILE A 805 -30.26 1.47 37.52
C ILE A 805 -30.41 2.22 38.85
N ASP A 806 -29.35 2.18 39.66
CA ASP A 806 -29.26 2.95 40.90
C ASP A 806 -28.48 4.26 40.71
N ASN A 807 -29.19 5.32 40.34
CA ASN A 807 -28.61 6.67 40.21
C ASN A 807 -28.17 7.30 41.54
N THR A 808 -28.34 6.63 42.68
CA THR A 808 -27.82 7.11 43.98
C THR A 808 -26.40 6.63 44.27
N GLN A 809 -25.91 5.65 43.52
CA GLN A 809 -24.56 5.08 43.66
C GLN A 809 -23.65 5.60 42.54
N GLU A 810 -22.34 5.62 42.81
CA GLU A 810 -21.34 6.00 41.81
C GLU A 810 -21.21 4.94 40.71
N ARG A 811 -20.89 5.37 39.47
CA ARG A 811 -20.62 4.45 38.35
C ARG A 811 -19.34 3.66 38.65
N GLN A 812 -19.29 2.39 38.24
CA GLN A 812 -18.12 1.52 38.44
C GLN A 812 -17.38 1.27 37.12
N PHE A 813 -16.17 0.72 37.19
CA PHE A 813 -15.46 0.22 36.01
C PHE A 813 -16.14 -1.05 35.49
N MET A 814 -16.39 -1.13 34.19
CA MET A 814 -16.92 -2.34 33.56
C MET A 814 -15.87 -3.44 33.49
N GLU A 815 -16.19 -4.68 33.87
CA GLU A 815 -15.23 -5.78 33.78
C GLU A 815 -15.45 -6.64 32.52
N ALA A 816 -14.45 -7.45 32.16
CA ALA A 816 -14.54 -8.32 30.98
C ALA A 816 -15.67 -9.36 31.07
N GLU A 817 -16.08 -9.70 32.27
CA GLU A 817 -17.16 -10.64 32.57
C GLU A 817 -18.55 -10.05 32.27
N ASP A 818 -18.66 -8.71 32.31
CA ASP A 818 -19.88 -7.97 32.01
C ASP A 818 -20.10 -7.76 30.50
N LEU A 819 -19.07 -7.98 29.67
CA LEU A 819 -19.19 -7.80 28.23
C LEU A 819 -20.12 -8.86 27.61
N PRO A 820 -20.88 -8.50 26.55
CA PRO A 820 -21.69 -9.47 25.83
C PRO A 820 -20.84 -10.60 25.20
N PRO A 821 -21.37 -11.83 25.04
CA PRO A 821 -20.57 -13.00 24.63
C PRO A 821 -19.84 -12.86 23.28
N ASN A 822 -20.36 -12.01 22.38
CA ASN A 822 -19.75 -11.73 21.07
C ASN A 822 -18.53 -10.79 21.15
N GLN A 823 -18.36 -10.05 22.25
CA GLN A 823 -17.28 -9.07 22.47
C GLN A 823 -16.20 -9.59 23.44
N GLN A 824 -16.46 -10.69 24.14
CA GLN A 824 -15.50 -11.36 25.04
C GLN A 824 -14.27 -11.96 24.33
N GLY A 825 -14.30 -12.07 22.99
CA GLY A 825 -13.17 -12.56 22.20
C GLY A 825 -11.97 -11.59 22.15
N ASN A 826 -12.23 -10.28 22.27
CA ASN A 826 -11.20 -9.24 22.43
C ASN A 826 -11.73 -8.14 23.38
N PRO A 827 -11.75 -8.40 24.70
CA PRO A 827 -12.42 -7.53 25.65
C PRO A 827 -11.72 -6.17 25.79
N LEU A 828 -10.40 -6.12 25.60
CA LEU A 828 -9.61 -4.90 25.79
C LEU A 828 -10.06 -3.77 24.87
N LYS A 829 -10.38 -4.06 23.60
CA LYS A 829 -10.82 -3.04 22.62
C LYS A 829 -12.15 -2.39 23.00
N HIS A 830 -13.00 -3.09 23.75
CA HIS A 830 -14.32 -2.62 24.14
C HIS A 830 -14.36 -2.01 25.55
N LEU A 831 -13.41 -2.39 26.41
CA LEU A 831 -13.30 -1.86 27.78
C LEU A 831 -12.38 -0.64 27.87
N ILE A 832 -11.30 -0.64 27.09
CA ILE A 832 -10.21 0.33 27.21
C ILE A 832 -9.95 0.95 25.85
N LYS A 833 -10.02 2.28 25.78
CA LYS A 833 -9.55 3.07 24.63
C LYS A 833 -8.29 3.84 25.03
N THR A 834 -7.20 3.60 24.32
CA THR A 834 -5.96 4.38 24.47
C THR A 834 -6.05 5.68 23.66
N PRO A 835 -5.32 6.73 24.04
CA PRO A 835 -5.32 7.97 23.26
C PRO A 835 -4.78 7.71 21.85
N LEU A 836 -5.50 8.21 20.84
CA LEU A 836 -5.12 8.14 19.43
C LEU A 836 -3.90 9.04 19.14
N TYR A 837 -3.87 10.18 19.80
CA TYR A 837 -2.81 11.18 19.67
C TYR A 837 -2.69 12.03 20.92
N GLU A 838 -1.55 12.72 21.00
CA GLU A 838 -1.25 13.66 22.06
C GLU A 838 -0.78 15.01 21.51
N ALA A 839 -1.02 16.06 22.29
CA ALA A 839 -0.37 17.34 22.11
C ALA A 839 0.09 17.90 23.46
N LYS A 840 1.17 18.67 23.42
CA LYS A 840 1.80 19.24 24.60
C LYS A 840 2.13 20.69 24.39
N ILE A 841 1.70 21.53 25.34
CA ILE A 841 2.05 22.95 25.39
C ILE A 841 2.85 23.17 26.67
N ALA A 842 4.09 23.64 26.49
CA ALA A 842 4.97 23.92 27.62
C ALA A 842 4.40 25.10 28.46
N PRO A 843 4.50 25.04 29.79
CA PRO A 843 5.25 24.05 30.58
C PRO A 843 4.45 22.82 31.04
N ASP A 844 3.13 22.85 31.07
CA ASP A 844 2.32 21.94 31.89
C ASP A 844 0.89 21.63 31.39
N ILE A 845 0.58 21.89 30.12
CA ILE A 845 -0.72 21.54 29.52
C ILE A 845 -0.53 20.38 28.53
N TYR A 846 -1.33 19.34 28.72
CA TYR A 846 -1.32 18.13 27.91
C TYR A 846 -2.73 17.85 27.38
N PHE A 847 -2.80 17.40 26.13
CA PHE A 847 -4.02 17.07 25.40
C PHE A 847 -3.91 15.61 24.93
N PHE A 848 -4.96 14.83 25.15
CA PHE A 848 -5.04 13.43 24.73
C PHE A 848 -6.36 13.20 23.99
N GLY A 849 -6.29 12.91 22.69
CA GLY A 849 -7.46 12.65 21.86
C GLY A 849 -7.88 11.18 21.92
N PHE A 850 -9.18 10.93 22.00
CA PHE A 850 -9.76 9.59 22.04
C PHE A 850 -10.75 9.40 20.91
N ASP A 851 -10.84 8.17 20.41
CA ASP A 851 -11.84 7.68 19.46
C ASP A 851 -13.23 7.61 20.12
N LEU A 852 -13.76 8.74 20.61
CA LEU A 852 -15.02 8.88 21.33
C LEU A 852 -15.60 10.26 21.03
N THR A 853 -16.92 10.35 20.86
CA THR A 853 -17.61 11.65 20.83
C THR A 853 -17.87 12.16 22.25
N VAL A 854 -18.23 13.44 22.39
CA VAL A 854 -18.60 14.03 23.69
C VAL A 854 -19.80 13.30 24.30
N ASP A 855 -20.80 12.98 23.48
CA ASP A 855 -22.04 12.33 23.90
C ASP A 855 -21.76 10.89 24.35
N GLU A 856 -20.96 10.14 23.60
CA GLU A 856 -20.53 8.79 24.00
C GLU A 856 -19.72 8.80 25.29
N ALA A 857 -18.83 9.78 25.47
CA ALA A 857 -18.02 9.89 26.68
C ALA A 857 -18.89 10.20 27.92
N GLN A 858 -19.86 11.11 27.79
CA GLN A 858 -20.79 11.49 28.86
C GLN A 858 -21.74 10.35 29.24
N GLY A 859 -22.22 9.61 28.25
CA GLY A 859 -23.27 8.61 28.41
C GLY A 859 -24.62 9.23 28.77
N ASP A 860 -25.63 8.36 28.84
CA ASP A 860 -27.01 8.72 29.09
C ASP A 860 -27.27 9.00 30.59
N PRO A 861 -28.40 9.64 30.95
CA PRO A 861 -28.72 10.00 32.33
C PRO A 861 -29.08 8.82 33.26
N GLY A 862 -29.18 7.59 32.74
CA GLY A 862 -29.45 6.38 33.55
C GLY A 862 -30.91 6.24 33.97
N THR A 863 -31.83 6.76 33.16
CA THR A 863 -33.29 6.68 33.37
C THR A 863 -33.91 5.42 32.76
N GLU A 864 -33.36 4.92 31.65
CA GLU A 864 -33.79 3.67 31.03
C GLU A 864 -32.76 2.54 31.28
N PRO A 865 -33.17 1.26 31.33
CA PRO A 865 -32.26 0.15 31.61
C PRO A 865 -31.12 -0.05 30.59
N ASP A 866 -31.31 0.47 29.37
CA ASP A 866 -30.36 0.35 28.25
C ASP A 866 -29.49 1.60 28.06
N ASP A 867 -29.60 2.59 28.96
CA ASP A 867 -28.84 3.85 28.95
C ASP A 867 -27.33 3.58 29.05
N ASP A 868 -26.54 4.19 28.16
CA ASP A 868 -25.09 4.00 28.15
C ASP A 868 -24.47 4.67 29.39
N PRO A 869 -23.70 3.94 30.22
CA PRO A 869 -23.02 4.50 31.38
C PRO A 869 -21.87 5.44 31.05
N GLY A 870 -21.46 5.59 29.79
CA GLY A 870 -20.37 6.49 29.39
C GLY A 870 -18.97 5.98 29.75
N TRP A 871 -18.01 6.89 29.86
CA TRP A 871 -16.58 6.56 30.00
C TRP A 871 -15.90 7.34 31.14
N PHE A 872 -14.99 6.64 31.83
CA PHE A 872 -14.02 7.22 32.76
C PHE A 872 -12.72 7.54 32.05
N PHE A 873 -12.16 8.72 32.29
CA PHE A 873 -10.79 9.04 31.94
C PHE A 873 -9.88 8.67 33.10
N VAL A 874 -9.03 7.67 32.89
CA VAL A 874 -8.21 7.06 33.93
C VAL A 874 -6.77 7.56 33.82
N ILE A 875 -6.26 8.04 34.94
CA ILE A 875 -4.86 8.40 35.13
C ILE A 875 -4.25 7.38 36.08
N LYS A 876 -3.25 6.65 35.59
CA LYS A 876 -2.66 5.52 36.31
C LYS A 876 -1.15 5.65 36.43
N GLU A 877 -0.63 5.43 37.63
CA GLU A 877 0.82 5.33 37.85
C GLU A 877 1.35 4.07 37.16
N ARG A 878 2.52 4.15 36.53
CA ARG A 878 3.05 3.05 35.72
C ARG A 878 3.36 1.83 36.62
N PRO A 879 2.68 0.68 36.45
CA PRO A 879 2.86 -0.46 37.38
C PRO A 879 4.28 -1.05 37.39
N GLY A 880 5.01 -0.91 36.28
CA GLY A 880 6.39 -1.39 36.15
C GLY A 880 7.42 -0.59 36.97
N GLU A 881 7.02 0.57 37.52
CA GLU A 881 7.84 1.42 38.38
C GLU A 881 7.31 1.40 39.83
N PRO A 882 7.29 0.21 40.49
CA PRO A 882 6.72 0.06 41.82
C PRO A 882 7.50 0.92 42.82
N ARG A 883 6.77 1.59 43.70
CA ARG A 883 7.33 2.41 44.77
C ARG A 883 7.41 1.58 46.05
N PHE A 884 8.48 1.80 46.79
CA PHE A 884 8.65 1.23 48.12
C PHE A 884 8.83 2.36 49.12
N GLY A 885 8.03 2.34 50.18
CA GLY A 885 8.01 3.38 51.18
C GLY A 885 6.84 3.25 52.14
N LEU A 886 6.69 4.29 52.94
CA LEU A 886 5.61 4.47 53.91
C LEU A 886 4.97 5.83 53.63
N ASP A 887 3.73 6.00 54.05
CA ASP A 887 3.01 7.25 53.91
C ASP A 887 3.64 8.37 54.75
N ILE A 888 3.46 9.61 54.31
CA ILE A 888 3.96 10.78 55.04
C ILE A 888 3.01 11.11 56.19
N ASP A 889 1.70 11.04 55.92
CA ASP A 889 0.65 11.38 56.87
C ASP A 889 0.24 10.16 57.68
N GLN A 890 0.07 10.35 58.99
CA GLN A 890 -0.32 9.28 59.91
C GLN A 890 -1.83 9.10 59.89
N GLN A 891 -2.29 7.88 59.59
CA GLN A 891 -3.71 7.53 59.66
C GLN A 891 -4.15 7.27 61.12
N PRO A 892 -5.42 7.53 61.48
CA PRO A 892 -5.93 7.31 62.83
C PRO A 892 -6.02 5.83 63.22
N ALA A 893 -6.18 4.95 62.22
CA ALA A 893 -6.19 3.50 62.36
C ALA A 893 -5.46 2.88 61.17
N ILE A 894 -4.70 1.80 61.43
CA ILE A 894 -3.99 1.05 60.40
C ILE A 894 -4.89 -0.12 60.01
N ASN A 895 -5.65 0.03 58.92
CA ASN A 895 -6.48 -1.04 58.40
C ASN A 895 -5.67 -1.91 57.44
N LEU A 896 -4.89 -1.29 56.55
CA LEU A 896 -4.07 -1.96 55.54
C LEU A 896 -2.58 -1.72 55.79
N TRP A 897 -1.70 -2.53 55.20
CA TRP A 897 -0.26 -2.25 55.25
C TRP A 897 0.11 -0.93 54.57
N ASN A 898 -0.65 -0.53 53.55
CA ASN A 898 -0.48 0.75 52.87
C ASN A 898 -0.82 1.97 53.76
N ASP A 899 -1.59 1.80 54.84
CA ASP A 899 -1.92 2.89 55.79
C ASP A 899 -0.76 3.21 56.77
N LEU A 900 0.35 2.45 56.73
CA LEU A 900 1.52 2.70 57.59
C LEU A 900 2.28 3.97 57.18
N SER A 901 2.50 4.86 58.14
CA SER A 901 3.26 6.08 57.91
C SER A 901 4.70 6.01 58.43
N TRP A 902 5.55 6.92 57.95
CA TRP A 902 6.91 7.09 58.46
C TRP A 902 6.96 7.46 59.95
N GLU A 903 5.93 8.11 60.49
CA GLU A 903 5.86 8.46 61.92
C GLU A 903 5.52 7.24 62.80
N ASP A 904 4.83 6.24 62.27
CA ASP A 904 4.52 4.99 62.99
C ASP A 904 5.78 4.12 63.19
N VAL A 905 6.66 4.09 62.18
CA VAL A 905 7.85 3.23 62.17
C VAL A 905 9.08 3.95 62.73
N VAL A 906 9.32 5.20 62.32
CA VAL A 906 10.51 5.97 62.66
C VAL A 906 10.12 7.38 63.13
N PRO A 907 9.51 7.51 64.33
CA PRO A 907 8.98 8.78 64.82
C PRO A 907 10.09 9.84 64.97
N GLY A 908 9.90 11.00 64.34
CA GLY A 908 10.77 12.19 64.46
C GLY A 908 12.22 12.08 63.96
N ALA A 909 12.71 10.93 63.50
CA ALA A 909 14.11 10.75 63.12
C ALA A 909 14.35 11.01 61.61
N ASN A 910 14.48 12.28 61.25
CA ASN A 910 14.96 12.69 59.93
C ASN A 910 16.38 12.15 59.66
N GLY A 911 16.50 11.23 58.70
CA GLY A 911 17.76 10.57 58.34
C GLY A 911 18.00 9.22 59.03
N GLY A 912 17.04 8.71 59.80
CA GLY A 912 17.07 7.37 60.40
C GLY A 912 16.77 6.25 59.39
N PHE A 913 17.09 5.02 59.78
CA PHE A 913 16.79 3.80 59.02
C PHE A 913 15.56 3.09 59.61
N ILE A 914 14.77 2.45 58.74
CA ILE A 914 13.74 1.50 59.16
C ILE A 914 14.44 0.32 59.84
N GLY A 915 14.07 0.02 61.10
CA GLY A 915 14.53 -1.17 61.79
C GLY A 915 13.70 -2.39 61.39
N THR A 916 14.23 -3.60 61.55
CA THR A 916 13.46 -4.83 61.28
C THR A 916 12.67 -5.31 62.50
N ASN A 917 13.01 -4.83 63.70
CA ASN A 917 12.44 -5.25 64.97
C ASN A 917 11.19 -4.44 65.37
N HIS A 918 10.15 -4.48 64.55
CA HIS A 918 8.83 -3.89 64.85
C HIS A 918 7.74 -4.95 64.94
N THR A 919 6.61 -4.59 65.53
CA THR A 919 5.40 -5.42 65.56
C THR A 919 4.19 -4.51 65.44
N PHE A 920 3.40 -4.73 64.39
CA PHE A 920 2.19 -3.98 64.08
C PHE A 920 1.00 -4.94 63.96
N THR A 921 -0.21 -4.44 64.22
CA THR A 921 -1.46 -5.20 64.10
C THR A 921 -2.47 -4.40 63.31
N LEU A 922 -3.01 -4.99 62.25
CA LEU A 922 -4.05 -4.38 61.44
C LEU A 922 -5.40 -4.43 62.17
N ILE A 923 -6.22 -3.40 61.97
CA ILE A 923 -7.55 -3.26 62.55
C ILE A 923 -8.59 -3.54 61.46
N VAL A 924 -9.57 -4.39 61.78
CA VAL A 924 -10.67 -4.70 60.84
C VAL A 924 -11.39 -3.41 60.42
N PRO A 925 -11.52 -3.10 59.12
CA PRO A 925 -12.30 -1.97 58.64
C PRO A 925 -13.80 -2.19 58.98
N HIS A 926 -14.38 -1.38 59.85
CA HIS A 926 -15.81 -1.47 60.22
C HIS A 926 -16.43 -0.10 60.48
N GLY A 927 -17.68 0.10 60.04
CA GLY A 927 -18.57 1.16 60.52
C GLY A 927 -18.86 2.33 59.56
N ASP A 928 -18.19 2.40 58.41
CA ASP A 928 -18.41 3.41 57.38
C ASP A 928 -18.43 2.74 55.99
N THR A 929 -19.31 3.18 55.08
CA THR A 929 -19.42 2.61 53.72
C THR A 929 -18.14 2.83 52.91
N SER A 930 -17.39 3.89 53.21
CA SER A 930 -16.06 4.17 52.63
C SER A 930 -14.98 3.13 52.97
N LEU A 931 -15.22 2.30 54.00
CA LEU A 931 -14.29 1.26 54.44
C LEU A 931 -14.60 -0.10 53.79
N GLU A 932 -15.72 -0.23 53.08
CA GLU A 932 -16.09 -1.50 52.44
C GLU A 932 -15.08 -1.90 51.34
N GLU A 933 -14.55 -0.91 50.62
CA GLU A 933 -13.52 -1.10 49.58
C GLU A 933 -12.20 -1.65 50.13
N LYS A 934 -11.92 -1.47 51.44
CA LYS A 934 -10.69 -1.96 52.07
C LYS A 934 -10.76 -3.44 52.46
N PHE A 935 -11.93 -4.09 52.45
CA PHE A 935 -12.06 -5.46 52.96
C PHE A 935 -11.28 -6.49 52.16
N GLU A 936 -11.33 -6.41 50.83
CA GLU A 936 -10.65 -7.38 49.98
C GLU A 936 -9.13 -7.35 50.21
N GLN A 937 -8.56 -6.15 50.23
CA GLN A 937 -7.14 -5.95 50.54
C GLN A 937 -6.81 -6.33 51.99
N TYR A 938 -7.71 -6.10 52.94
CA TYR A 938 -7.51 -6.47 54.35
C TYR A 938 -7.40 -8.00 54.54
N ASP A 939 -8.25 -8.77 53.87
CA ASP A 939 -8.23 -10.24 53.92
C ASP A 939 -6.93 -10.82 53.38
N ASP A 940 -6.27 -10.08 52.50
CA ASP A 940 -4.97 -10.40 51.95
C ASP A 940 -3.82 -9.97 52.87
N ASP A 941 -3.89 -8.74 53.37
CA ASP A 941 -2.88 -8.13 54.23
C ASP A 941 -2.74 -8.84 55.59
N ILE A 942 -3.83 -9.38 56.17
CA ILE A 942 -3.79 -10.11 57.43
C ILE A 942 -2.99 -11.42 57.36
N LYS A 943 -2.76 -11.95 56.15
CA LYS A 943 -1.95 -13.17 55.92
C LYS A 943 -0.44 -12.88 56.05
N ILE A 944 -0.05 -11.60 56.09
CA ILE A 944 1.34 -11.14 56.19
C ILE A 944 1.52 -10.45 57.54
N THR A 945 2.67 -10.62 58.18
CA THR A 945 2.93 -10.05 59.51
C THR A 945 4.33 -9.45 59.61
N TRP A 946 4.43 -8.23 60.15
CA TRP A 946 5.71 -7.64 60.55
C TRP A 946 6.08 -8.09 61.97
N THR A 947 7.04 -9.00 62.08
CA THR A 947 7.65 -9.49 63.34
C THR A 947 9.19 -9.56 63.25
N PRO A 948 9.93 -9.85 64.34
CA PRO A 948 11.38 -10.03 64.27
C PRO A 948 11.83 -11.22 63.38
N ASN A 949 10.92 -12.12 63.02
CA ASN A 949 11.17 -13.28 62.16
C ASN A 949 10.69 -13.08 60.71
N THR A 950 10.31 -11.85 60.33
CA THR A 950 9.84 -11.51 58.98
C THR A 950 10.92 -11.82 57.95
N ASN A 951 10.53 -12.23 56.75
CA ASN A 951 11.46 -12.41 55.64
C ASN A 951 11.53 -11.16 54.72
N ALA A 952 12.48 -11.14 53.79
CA ALA A 952 12.69 -9.97 52.93
C ALA A 952 11.52 -9.72 51.96
N ALA A 953 10.80 -10.77 51.57
CA ALA A 953 9.66 -10.66 50.65
C ALA A 953 8.42 -10.08 51.36
N GLU A 954 8.17 -10.48 52.61
CA GLU A 954 7.12 -9.92 53.46
C GLU A 954 7.36 -8.44 53.74
N LEU A 955 8.61 -8.05 54.07
CA LEU A 955 8.97 -6.63 54.23
C LEU A 955 8.83 -5.84 52.92
N ALA A 956 9.19 -6.43 51.79
CA ALA A 956 9.00 -5.79 50.49
C ALA A 956 7.51 -5.60 50.18
N TYR A 957 6.65 -6.56 50.51
CA TYR A 957 5.19 -6.42 50.38
C TYR A 957 4.64 -5.32 51.29
N ILE A 958 5.03 -5.28 52.56
CA ILE A 958 4.55 -4.26 53.51
C ILE A 958 4.95 -2.85 53.06
N LEU A 959 6.16 -2.70 52.51
CA LEU A 959 6.66 -1.41 52.01
C LEU A 959 6.19 -1.12 50.58
N TYR A 960 5.53 -2.06 49.91
CA TYR A 960 5.09 -1.87 48.54
C TYR A 960 3.91 -0.89 48.54
N GLN A 961 4.10 0.21 47.82
CA GLN A 961 3.08 1.22 47.62
C GLN A 961 2.34 0.87 46.35
N VAL A 962 1.04 0.58 46.48
CA VAL A 962 0.20 0.16 45.36
C VAL A 962 0.11 1.31 44.36
N PRO A 963 0.34 1.06 43.05
CA PRO A 963 0.20 2.08 42.02
C PRO A 963 -1.20 2.69 42.05
N VAL A 964 -1.24 4.02 42.11
CA VAL A 964 -2.50 4.75 42.20
C VAL A 964 -3.16 4.77 40.83
N LEU A 965 -4.47 4.54 40.85
CA LEU A 965 -5.36 4.66 39.71
C LEU A 965 -6.51 5.57 40.10
N VAL A 966 -6.74 6.61 39.32
CA VAL A 966 -7.90 7.51 39.51
C VAL A 966 -8.64 7.60 38.19
N GLY A 967 -9.94 7.30 38.21
CA GLY A 967 -10.86 7.55 37.10
C GLY A 967 -11.72 8.77 37.40
N VAL A 968 -11.81 9.68 36.44
CA VAL A 968 -12.76 10.80 36.49
C VAL A 968 -13.80 10.57 35.41
N HIS A 969 -15.08 10.58 35.79
CA HIS A 969 -16.15 10.36 34.83
C HIS A 969 -16.34 11.60 33.93
N ALA A 970 -16.64 11.39 32.64
CA ALA A 970 -16.80 12.49 31.68
C ALA A 970 -17.88 13.51 32.10
N SER A 971 -18.97 13.04 32.69
CA SER A 971 -20.08 13.88 33.17
C SER A 971 -19.70 14.87 34.28
N GLU A 972 -18.56 14.69 34.96
CA GLU A 972 -18.06 15.68 35.94
C GLU A 972 -17.35 16.86 35.26
N MET A 973 -16.94 16.69 34.00
CA MET A 973 -16.20 17.68 33.21
C MET A 973 -17.06 18.35 32.15
N LEU A 974 -18.25 17.81 31.88
CA LEU A 974 -19.23 18.30 30.92
C LEU A 974 -20.44 18.87 31.65
N PRO A 975 -21.19 19.83 31.07
CA PRO A 975 -22.45 20.23 31.66
C PRO A 975 -23.44 19.05 31.66
N PRO A 976 -24.36 18.98 32.63
CA PRO A 976 -25.50 18.09 32.53
C PRO A 976 -26.36 18.52 31.32
N GLU A 977 -26.87 17.55 30.54
CA GLU A 977 -27.86 17.84 29.51
C GLU A 977 -29.04 18.59 30.16
N GLU A 978 -29.45 19.72 29.57
CA GLU A 978 -30.70 20.37 29.96
C GLU A 978 -31.86 19.44 29.59
N ALA A 979 -32.51 18.86 30.60
CA ALA A 979 -33.68 17.99 30.47
C ALA A 979 -34.93 18.70 29.95
#